data_AF-A0A410RMV6-F1
#
_entry.id   AF-A0A410RMV6-F1
#
_cell.length_a   1.000
_cell.length_b   1.000
_cell.length_c   1.000
_cell.angle_alpha   90.00
_cell.angle_beta   90.00
_cell.angle_gamma   90.00
#
_symmetry.space_group_name_H-M   'P 1'
#
loop_
_entity.id
_entity.type
_entity.pdbx_description
1 polymer ?
#
loop_
_entity_poly.entity_id
_entity_poly.type
_entity_poly.pdbx_seq_one_letter_code
_entity_poly.pdbx_strand_id
1 'polypeptide(L)'
;MALQPGDTFGRYELVSWLGQGGMAETWRAQLVGDAGVTKPVLIKKVLPEYANDEAFISMFISEARISATLSHGNVAQVFDFGRVDGGYFLAMEFVDGQPLHRLLKRAMKSGMGALPVPIAVFITMELCRGLHYAHTRTDSSGQPLGIVHRDISPDNVLVSYEGQVKIVDFGIAKAQLIRDLKTEPGVVKGKYLFFSPEQARGEDVDARTDIWATGVVLYELLCGKLPLDGPPQAVMTRIARGELPPLGESRPGLPPALQSIVHKALHPEQSQRFESSHAFAEALSGFLYANHPGVSSLSLAHLLRMLFRDDLLSHGRELSVPASFQQELESWRAQEPALPKKPARPRPLLHTGRIPLPESSVEIVEEEAPTALAPVASRKWMLGLSTTGLAIGASCFWLLNSPVAPPEHPGVARPIERPAAAVQSLSDTAPPPTLAATPVPQATGSAPLTVEPIPEPALSLADYQDRVQARVQQGGLQDAVDLAHQCETRFPREGECQLLLGMLYARINDSRSSVTHYQRFLEYAPDTHPSRAKVVRILDDAKALSSASGRIVKPETFADMIETGRTAFRDEKYPEAAAAYRNALAMKPASFDTKLELGLTLIKLKPGTAKDHKQAVKLLEDVTRNNPSLRRAWLGLETAYTLTGNKAKAKKAHDRYMVMSPRNMANPAKAREMLKNLGR
;
A
#
# COMPACT_ATOMS: atom_id res chain seq x y z
N MET A 1 16.14 -23.15 27.13
CA MET A 1 15.27 -23.10 28.33
C MET A 1 14.22 -22.00 28.13
N ALA A 2 13.29 -21.79 29.07
CA ALA A 2 12.43 -20.62 29.05
C ALA A 2 13.19 -19.42 29.64
N LEU A 3 13.27 -18.32 28.90
CA LEU A 3 14.01 -17.11 29.29
C LEU A 3 13.43 -16.48 30.57
N GLN A 4 14.28 -15.91 31.40
CA GLN A 4 13.95 -15.23 32.65
C GLN A 4 14.53 -13.80 32.72
N PRO A 5 13.98 -12.93 33.59
CA PRO A 5 14.67 -11.71 34.00
C PRO A 5 16.04 -12.02 34.61
N GLY A 6 17.08 -11.31 34.16
CA GLY A 6 18.49 -11.55 34.50
C GLY A 6 19.25 -12.43 33.50
N ASP A 7 18.57 -13.09 32.55
CA ASP A 7 19.26 -13.90 31.53
C ASP A 7 20.00 -13.02 30.51
N THR A 8 21.18 -13.47 30.09
CA THR A 8 21.92 -12.89 28.96
C THR A 8 21.48 -13.53 27.65
N PHE A 9 20.81 -12.75 26.81
CA PHE A 9 20.37 -13.13 25.47
C PHE A 9 21.27 -12.48 24.42
N GLY A 10 22.38 -13.15 24.06
CA GLY A 10 23.38 -12.60 23.13
C GLY A 10 24.13 -11.41 23.74
N ARG A 11 23.84 -10.19 23.26
CA ARG A 11 24.40 -8.92 23.78
C ARG A 11 23.46 -8.17 24.73
N TYR A 12 22.35 -8.82 25.12
CA TYR A 12 21.22 -8.17 25.78
C TYR A 12 20.93 -8.82 27.14
N GLU A 13 20.94 -8.04 28.21
CA GLU A 13 20.47 -8.46 29.53
C GLU A 13 18.95 -8.32 29.59
N LEU A 14 18.20 -9.41 29.81
CA LEU A 14 16.74 -9.38 29.85
C LEU A 14 16.24 -8.81 31.19
N VAL A 15 15.53 -7.68 31.16
CA VAL A 15 15.05 -6.97 32.36
C VAL A 15 13.66 -7.44 32.77
N SER A 16 12.73 -7.60 31.81
CA SER A 16 11.36 -8.02 32.10
C SER A 16 10.62 -8.47 30.84
N TRP A 17 9.89 -9.58 30.94
CA TRP A 17 8.93 -10.00 29.91
C TRP A 17 7.81 -8.95 29.79
N LEU A 18 7.48 -8.56 28.56
CA LEU A 18 6.44 -7.56 28.26
C LEU A 18 5.16 -8.20 27.73
N GLY A 19 5.27 -9.36 27.06
CA GLY A 19 4.13 -10.12 26.58
C GLY A 19 4.49 -11.17 25.53
N GLN A 20 3.47 -11.90 25.09
CA GLN A 20 3.52 -12.80 23.94
C GLN A 20 2.45 -12.37 22.94
N GLY A 21 2.87 -12.04 21.72
CA GLY A 21 1.99 -11.92 20.56
C GLY A 21 1.84 -13.27 19.86
N GLY A 22 1.02 -13.33 18.81
CA GLY A 22 0.71 -14.58 18.12
C GLY A 22 1.89 -15.27 17.41
N MET A 23 3.03 -14.58 17.21
CA MET A 23 4.19 -15.09 16.45
C MET A 23 5.54 -14.79 17.13
N ALA A 24 5.55 -13.97 18.18
CA ALA A 24 6.76 -13.51 18.86
C ALA A 24 6.50 -13.19 20.33
N GLU A 25 7.49 -13.44 21.19
CA GLU A 25 7.54 -12.91 22.57
C GLU A 25 8.31 -11.58 22.59
N THR A 26 7.93 -10.66 23.49
CA THR A 26 8.58 -9.36 23.65
C THR A 26 9.12 -9.17 25.06
N TRP A 27 10.35 -8.66 25.13
CA TRP A 27 11.11 -8.44 26.35
C TRP A 27 11.67 -7.02 26.38
N ARG A 28 11.64 -6.38 27.55
CA ARG A 28 12.50 -5.23 27.86
C ARG A 28 13.88 -5.78 28.19
N ALA A 29 14.92 -5.21 27.61
CA ALA A 29 16.29 -5.59 27.85
C ALA A 29 17.22 -4.36 27.92
N GLN A 30 18.46 -4.58 28.35
CA GLN A 30 19.55 -3.63 28.20
C GLN A 30 20.54 -4.18 27.18
N LEU A 31 20.84 -3.41 26.13
CA LEU A 31 22.08 -3.61 25.38
C LEU A 31 23.23 -3.21 26.28
N VAL A 32 24.14 -4.14 26.56
CA VAL A 32 25.36 -3.87 27.34
C VAL A 32 26.52 -3.65 26.37
N GLY A 33 27.00 -2.42 26.32
CA GLY A 33 28.17 -2.04 25.52
C GLY A 33 29.47 -1.98 26.33
N ASP A 34 30.56 -1.66 25.65
CA ASP A 34 31.88 -1.47 26.26
C ASP A 34 31.85 -0.42 27.38
N ALA A 35 32.76 -0.57 28.35
CA ALA A 35 32.84 0.25 29.56
C ALA A 35 31.54 0.33 30.40
N GLY A 36 30.59 -0.59 30.19
CA GLY A 36 29.33 -0.65 30.94
C GLY A 36 28.25 0.32 30.44
N VAL A 37 28.37 0.83 29.21
CA VAL A 37 27.35 1.71 28.62
C VAL A 37 26.09 0.89 28.31
N THR A 38 25.04 1.06 29.12
CA THR A 38 23.75 0.41 28.92
C THR A 38 22.79 1.26 28.09
N LYS A 39 22.07 0.61 27.15
CA LYS A 39 20.96 1.24 26.41
C LYS A 39 19.68 0.40 26.54
N PRO A 40 18.53 0.96 26.94
CA PRO A 40 17.27 0.22 26.98
C PRO A 40 16.81 -0.13 25.56
N VAL A 41 16.45 -1.39 25.36
CA VAL A 41 15.94 -1.92 24.08
C VAL A 41 14.74 -2.84 24.31
N LEU A 42 13.93 -3.03 23.28
CA LEU A 42 12.92 -4.08 23.21
C LEU A 42 13.47 -5.21 22.32
N ILE A 43 13.44 -6.44 22.82
CA ILE A 43 13.75 -7.65 22.05
C ILE A 43 12.43 -8.31 21.65
N LYS A 44 12.19 -8.44 20.35
CA LYS A 44 11.07 -9.19 19.75
C LYS A 44 11.65 -10.49 19.20
N LYS A 45 11.43 -11.61 19.91
CA LYS A 45 11.99 -12.93 19.60
C LYS A 45 10.90 -13.82 19.02
N VAL A 46 11.21 -14.51 17.92
CA VAL A 46 10.30 -15.46 17.25
C VAL A 46 10.00 -16.65 18.15
N LEU A 47 8.73 -17.06 18.23
CA LEU A 47 8.33 -18.23 19.01
C LEU A 47 8.85 -19.53 18.35
N PRO A 48 9.22 -20.57 19.13
CA PRO A 48 9.76 -21.82 18.59
C PRO A 48 8.87 -22.51 17.53
N GLU A 49 7.55 -22.35 17.64
CA GLU A 49 6.55 -22.87 16.71
C GLU A 49 6.73 -22.36 15.27
N TYR A 50 7.23 -21.12 15.11
CA TYR A 50 7.50 -20.49 13.81
C TYR A 50 8.99 -20.53 13.42
N ALA A 51 9.86 -21.14 14.25
CA ALA A 51 11.30 -21.13 14.03
C ALA A 51 11.79 -22.07 12.91
N ASN A 52 10.89 -22.87 12.32
CA ASN A 52 11.13 -23.73 11.16
C ASN A 52 10.20 -23.42 9.96
N ASP A 53 9.36 -22.39 10.06
CA ASP A 53 8.50 -21.95 8.96
C ASP A 53 9.30 -21.01 8.04
N GLU A 54 9.80 -21.53 6.91
CA GLU A 54 10.63 -20.76 5.99
C GLU A 54 9.90 -19.54 5.40
N ALA A 55 8.58 -19.61 5.22
CA ALA A 55 7.78 -18.50 4.72
C ALA A 55 7.67 -17.41 5.78
N PHE A 56 7.36 -17.77 7.04
CA PHE A 56 7.38 -16.83 8.16
C PHE A 56 8.78 -16.22 8.40
N ILE A 57 9.85 -17.03 8.31
CA ILE A 57 11.22 -16.55 8.52
C ILE A 57 11.62 -15.56 7.43
N SER A 58 11.31 -15.87 6.16
CA SER A 58 11.53 -14.96 5.03
C SER A 58 10.72 -13.66 5.17
N MET A 59 9.45 -13.77 5.61
CA MET A 59 8.58 -12.65 5.95
C MET A 59 9.19 -11.75 7.05
N PHE A 60 9.66 -12.36 8.15
CA PHE A 60 10.24 -11.66 9.31
C PHE A 60 11.60 -11.02 8.98
N ILE A 61 12.46 -11.69 8.21
CA ILE A 61 13.71 -11.12 7.66
C ILE A 61 13.39 -9.90 6.78
N SER A 62 12.34 -9.97 5.95
CA SER A 62 11.95 -8.87 5.06
C SER A 62 11.43 -7.65 5.84
N GLU A 63 10.59 -7.88 6.86
CA GLU A 63 10.14 -6.83 7.79
C GLU A 63 11.33 -6.19 8.54
N ALA A 64 12.26 -7.00 9.03
CA ALA A 64 13.46 -6.54 9.73
C ALA A 64 14.39 -5.70 8.83
N ARG A 65 14.70 -6.18 7.61
CA ARG A 65 15.57 -5.47 6.65
C ARG A 65 15.02 -4.11 6.27
N ILE A 66 13.71 -4.00 6.02
CA ILE A 66 13.09 -2.71 5.67
C ILE A 66 13.06 -1.80 6.90
N SER A 67 12.65 -2.31 8.06
CA SER A 67 12.57 -1.52 9.30
C SER A 67 13.93 -0.97 9.76
N ALA A 68 15.02 -1.70 9.50
CA ALA A 68 16.39 -1.23 9.76
C ALA A 68 16.83 -0.02 8.91
N THR A 69 16.14 0.28 7.80
CA THR A 69 16.37 1.50 6.99
C THR A 69 15.60 2.73 7.50
N LEU A 70 14.76 2.56 8.52
CA LEU A 70 13.88 3.61 9.06
C LEU A 70 14.47 4.22 10.34
N SER A 71 14.69 5.53 10.33
CA SER A 71 15.16 6.32 11.47
C SER A 71 14.46 7.68 11.47
N HIS A 72 13.39 7.80 12.26
CA HIS A 72 12.52 8.97 12.32
C HIS A 72 11.95 9.18 13.72
N GLY A 73 11.64 10.43 14.09
CA GLY A 73 11.07 10.75 15.40
C GLY A 73 9.79 9.96 15.71
N ASN A 74 8.95 9.73 14.70
CA ASN A 74 7.68 9.00 14.84
C ASN A 74 7.72 7.52 14.43
N VAL A 75 8.90 6.91 14.24
CA VAL A 75 9.06 5.47 13.99
C VAL A 75 9.96 4.89 15.07
N ALA A 76 9.62 3.73 15.62
CA ALA A 76 10.49 3.01 16.55
C ALA A 76 11.69 2.45 15.77
N GLN A 77 12.90 2.87 16.13
CA GLN A 77 14.10 2.48 15.38
C GLN A 77 14.48 1.02 15.66
N VAL A 78 14.75 0.23 14.61
CA VAL A 78 15.43 -1.07 14.73
C VAL A 78 16.93 -0.84 14.89
N PHE A 79 17.55 -1.51 15.86
CA PHE A 79 18.99 -1.41 16.15
C PHE A 79 19.78 -2.66 15.72
N ASP A 80 19.19 -3.84 15.79
CA ASP A 80 19.87 -5.11 15.50
C ASP A 80 18.88 -6.18 15.03
N PHE A 81 19.35 -7.13 14.22
CA PHE A 81 18.61 -8.31 13.79
C PHE A 81 19.57 -9.49 13.71
N GLY A 82 19.20 -10.61 14.34
CA GLY A 82 20.11 -11.77 14.39
C GLY A 82 19.45 -13.04 14.92
N ARG A 83 20.30 -13.95 15.39
CA ARG A 83 19.90 -15.22 16.00
C ARG A 83 20.63 -15.43 17.33
N VAL A 84 19.93 -15.99 18.30
CA VAL A 84 20.48 -16.50 19.57
C VAL A 84 19.81 -17.85 19.83
N ASP A 85 20.59 -18.87 20.20
CA ASP A 85 20.12 -20.25 20.42
C ASP A 85 19.25 -20.81 19.28
N GLY A 86 19.63 -20.47 18.05
CA GLY A 86 18.91 -20.83 16.82
C GLY A 86 17.69 -19.95 16.50
N GLY A 87 17.04 -19.35 17.49
CA GLY A 87 15.86 -18.49 17.32
C GLY A 87 16.20 -17.10 16.77
N TYR A 88 15.37 -16.59 15.86
CA TYR A 88 15.51 -15.23 15.31
C TYR A 88 14.98 -14.18 16.29
N PHE A 89 15.62 -13.00 16.31
CA PHE A 89 15.18 -11.85 17.08
C PHE A 89 15.41 -10.52 16.34
N LEU A 90 14.66 -9.51 16.76
CA LEU A 90 14.78 -8.12 16.36
C LEU A 90 14.95 -7.25 17.62
N ALA A 91 16.04 -6.49 17.73
CA ALA A 91 16.23 -5.51 18.79
C ALA A 91 15.88 -4.11 18.30
N MET A 92 15.03 -3.41 19.04
CA MET A 92 14.49 -2.11 18.65
C MET A 92 14.40 -1.14 19.84
N GLU A 93 14.01 0.09 19.55
CA GLU A 93 13.74 1.15 20.51
C GLU A 93 12.71 0.73 21.57
N PHE A 94 13.11 0.77 22.85
CA PHE A 94 12.16 0.64 23.95
C PHE A 94 11.44 1.99 24.16
N VAL A 95 10.22 2.09 23.64
CA VAL A 95 9.36 3.27 23.86
C VAL A 95 8.71 3.15 25.25
N ASP A 96 9.23 3.92 26.22
CA ASP A 96 8.70 3.95 27.59
C ASP A 96 7.36 4.69 27.63
N GLY A 97 6.26 3.92 27.59
CA GLY A 97 4.95 4.45 27.27
C GLY A 97 3.84 3.41 27.31
N GLN A 98 2.78 3.65 26.52
CA GLN A 98 1.63 2.75 26.36
C GLN A 98 1.19 2.68 24.90
N PRO A 99 0.78 1.51 24.39
CA PRO A 99 -0.02 1.39 23.17
C PRO A 99 -1.26 2.28 23.18
N LEU A 100 -1.61 2.84 22.02
CA LEU A 100 -2.73 3.77 21.84
C LEU A 100 -4.08 3.13 22.23
N HIS A 101 -4.26 1.82 22.04
CA HIS A 101 -5.44 1.10 22.55
C HIS A 101 -5.53 1.14 24.09
N ARG A 102 -4.40 1.10 24.81
CA ARG A 102 -4.37 1.18 26.28
C ARG A 102 -4.66 2.60 26.74
N LEU A 103 -4.12 3.61 26.05
CA LEU A 103 -4.41 5.02 26.29
C LEU A 103 -5.91 5.31 26.17
N LEU A 104 -6.54 4.95 25.04
CA LEU A 104 -7.97 5.13 24.83
C LEU A 104 -8.78 4.36 25.90
N LYS A 105 -8.48 3.08 26.12
CA LYS A 105 -9.17 2.24 27.12
C LYS A 105 -9.04 2.77 28.55
N ARG A 106 -7.93 3.44 28.90
CA ARG A 106 -7.74 4.10 30.19
C ARG A 106 -8.55 5.40 30.28
N ALA A 107 -8.51 6.26 29.26
CA ALA A 107 -9.36 7.47 29.18
C ALA A 107 -10.86 7.14 29.32
N MET A 108 -11.33 6.10 28.62
CA MET A 108 -12.71 5.61 28.71
C MET A 108 -13.08 5.14 30.14
N LYS A 109 -12.14 4.48 30.85
CA LYS A 109 -12.33 4.10 32.26
C LYS A 109 -12.34 5.30 33.21
N SER A 110 -11.58 6.35 32.90
CA SER A 110 -11.51 7.61 33.67
C SER A 110 -12.70 8.55 33.41
N GLY A 111 -13.79 8.08 32.79
CA GLY A 111 -15.00 8.87 32.56
C GLY A 111 -14.88 9.90 31.42
N MET A 112 -13.92 9.74 30.52
CA MET A 112 -13.94 10.40 29.21
C MET A 112 -14.78 9.55 28.24
N GLY A 113 -15.55 10.16 27.35
CA GLY A 113 -16.36 9.43 26.36
C GLY A 113 -15.60 9.06 25.08
N ALA A 114 -14.42 9.65 24.90
CA ALA A 114 -13.46 9.49 23.81
C ALA A 114 -12.12 10.12 24.28
N LEU A 115 -11.13 10.29 23.40
CA LEU A 115 -10.06 11.26 23.67
C LEU A 115 -10.53 12.70 23.39
N PRO A 116 -9.96 13.71 24.08
CA PRO A 116 -10.16 15.12 23.73
C PRO A 116 -9.75 15.38 22.28
N VAL A 117 -10.57 16.14 21.54
CA VAL A 117 -10.33 16.49 20.13
C VAL A 117 -8.87 16.88 19.81
N PRO A 118 -8.26 17.87 20.51
CA PRO A 118 -6.88 18.27 20.22
C PRO A 118 -5.86 17.13 20.35
N ILE A 119 -6.03 16.26 21.36
CA ILE A 119 -5.12 15.15 21.61
C ILE A 119 -5.26 14.06 20.54
N ALA A 120 -6.50 13.72 20.16
CA ALA A 120 -6.76 12.78 19.06
C ALA A 120 -6.12 13.26 17.75
N VAL A 121 -6.31 14.54 17.41
CA VAL A 121 -5.76 15.15 16.19
C VAL A 121 -4.22 15.22 16.24
N PHE A 122 -3.62 15.57 17.38
CA PHE A 122 -2.16 15.60 17.54
C PHE A 122 -1.53 14.21 17.34
N ILE A 123 -2.11 13.16 17.94
CA ILE A 123 -1.64 11.79 17.76
C ILE A 123 -1.69 11.37 16.28
N THR A 124 -2.78 11.68 15.57
CA THR A 124 -2.90 11.36 14.15
C THR A 124 -1.95 12.19 13.27
N MET A 125 -1.69 13.46 13.61
CA MET A 125 -0.72 14.30 12.88
C MET A 125 0.70 13.71 12.96
N GLU A 126 1.14 13.30 14.15
CA GLU A 126 2.45 12.66 14.37
C GLU A 126 2.55 11.29 13.68
N LEU A 127 1.48 10.49 13.73
CA LEU A 127 1.36 9.24 12.99
C LEU A 127 1.51 9.46 11.47
N CYS A 128 0.85 10.47 10.91
CA CYS A 128 0.97 10.84 9.51
C CYS A 128 2.38 11.30 9.11
N ARG A 129 3.14 11.95 10.02
CA ARG A 129 4.55 12.32 9.80
C ARG A 129 5.44 11.07 9.70
N GLY A 130 5.28 10.11 10.61
CA GLY A 130 5.99 8.84 10.58
C GLY A 130 5.68 7.98 9.34
N LEU A 131 4.41 7.95 8.93
CA LEU A 131 3.98 7.29 7.70
C LEU A 131 4.58 7.95 6.46
N HIS A 132 4.48 9.28 6.33
CA HIS A 132 5.03 9.99 5.18
C HIS A 132 6.53 9.73 4.99
N TYR A 133 7.30 9.78 6.08
CA TYR A 133 8.74 9.49 6.09
C TYR A 133 9.07 8.11 5.49
N ALA A 134 8.24 7.09 5.77
CA ALA A 134 8.41 5.74 5.25
C ALA A 134 7.94 5.63 3.79
N HIS A 135 6.79 6.23 3.47
CA HIS A 135 6.20 6.27 2.12
C HIS A 135 7.12 6.93 1.09
N THR A 136 7.97 7.89 1.50
CA THR A 136 8.92 8.60 0.63
C THR A 136 10.38 8.12 0.76
N ARG A 137 10.63 6.97 1.41
CA ARG A 137 11.97 6.36 1.40
C ARG A 137 12.39 6.00 -0.04
N THR A 138 13.64 6.33 -0.38
CA THR A 138 14.31 5.82 -1.57
C THR A 138 15.48 4.92 -1.20
N ASP A 139 15.94 4.11 -2.15
CA ASP A 139 17.25 3.46 -2.08
C ASP A 139 18.40 4.45 -2.36
N SER A 140 19.62 3.94 -2.44
CA SER A 140 20.84 4.68 -2.79
C SER A 140 20.92 5.13 -4.26
N SER A 141 20.03 4.64 -5.13
CA SER A 141 19.89 5.10 -6.52
C SER A 141 18.81 6.20 -6.69
N GLY A 142 18.07 6.50 -5.61
CA GLY A 142 16.95 7.46 -5.63
C GLY A 142 15.61 6.83 -6.04
N GLN A 143 15.52 5.51 -6.22
CA GLN A 143 14.27 4.83 -6.55
C GLN A 143 13.41 4.64 -5.29
N PRO A 144 12.09 4.90 -5.32
CA PRO A 144 11.21 4.71 -4.17
C PRO A 144 11.16 3.25 -3.70
N LEU A 145 11.32 3.01 -2.39
CA LEU A 145 11.28 1.66 -1.79
C LEU A 145 9.87 1.04 -1.72
N GLY A 146 8.83 1.77 -2.13
CA GLY A 146 7.45 1.27 -2.18
C GLY A 146 6.86 0.86 -0.82
N ILE A 147 7.42 1.36 0.29
CA ILE A 147 7.05 0.95 1.65
C ILE A 147 5.62 1.42 1.95
N VAL A 148 4.75 0.46 2.33
CA VAL A 148 3.41 0.69 2.86
C VAL A 148 3.28 -0.17 4.11
N HIS A 149 2.75 0.40 5.21
CA HIS A 149 2.70 -0.25 6.52
C HIS A 149 1.63 -1.34 6.60
N ARG A 150 0.47 -1.13 5.96
CA ARG A 150 -0.64 -2.08 5.74
C ARG A 150 -1.39 -2.59 6.99
N ASP A 151 -0.79 -2.50 8.18
CA ASP A 151 -1.32 -2.98 9.47
C ASP A 151 -1.60 -1.86 10.51
N ILE A 152 -1.76 -0.60 10.05
CA ILE A 152 -1.96 0.56 10.95
C ILE A 152 -3.22 0.38 11.81
N SER A 153 -3.02 0.44 13.12
CA SER A 153 -4.02 0.17 14.15
C SER A 153 -3.52 0.71 15.51
N PRO A 154 -4.39 0.93 16.53
CA PRO A 154 -3.98 1.41 17.85
C PRO A 154 -3.13 0.44 18.67
N ASP A 155 -2.92 -0.79 18.17
CA ASP A 155 -1.93 -1.74 18.69
C ASP A 155 -0.51 -1.39 18.24
N ASN A 156 -0.36 -0.88 17.01
CA ASN A 156 0.92 -0.62 16.35
C ASN A 156 1.37 0.86 16.50
N VAL A 157 0.72 1.61 17.40
CA VAL A 157 1.07 2.99 17.72
C VAL A 157 1.30 3.09 19.22
N LEU A 158 2.53 3.43 19.62
CA LEU A 158 2.93 3.65 21.00
C LEU A 158 2.97 5.16 21.30
N VAL A 159 2.65 5.54 22.53
CA VAL A 159 2.77 6.91 23.04
C VAL A 159 3.62 6.90 24.31
N SER A 160 4.70 7.69 24.34
CA SER A 160 5.65 7.77 25.47
C SER A 160 5.17 8.69 26.60
N TYR A 161 5.70 8.54 27.82
CA TYR A 161 5.37 9.42 28.96
C TYR A 161 5.92 10.87 28.85
N GLU A 162 6.66 11.13 27.78
CA GLU A 162 7.16 12.43 27.30
C GLU A 162 6.33 12.95 26.11
N GLY A 163 5.32 12.19 25.67
CA GLY A 163 4.37 12.58 24.63
C GLY A 163 4.87 12.36 23.20
N GLN A 164 5.90 11.53 22.99
CA GLN A 164 6.27 11.09 21.65
C GLN A 164 5.28 10.06 21.12
N VAL A 165 4.96 10.11 19.83
CA VAL A 165 4.10 9.11 19.15
C VAL A 165 4.97 8.31 18.18
N LYS A 166 4.98 6.99 18.34
CA LYS A 166 5.91 6.06 17.66
C LYS A 166 5.14 4.93 16.97
N ILE A 167 5.38 4.73 15.67
CA ILE A 167 4.92 3.57 14.91
C ILE A 167 5.81 2.36 15.19
N VAL A 168 5.21 1.19 15.39
CA VAL A 168 5.88 -0.12 15.54
C VAL A 168 5.29 -1.15 14.57
N ASP A 169 5.99 -2.26 14.32
CA ASP A 169 5.49 -3.41 13.55
C ASP A 169 4.96 -3.04 12.14
N PHE A 170 5.89 -2.62 11.27
CA PHE A 170 5.65 -2.37 9.85
C PHE A 170 5.27 -3.66 9.12
N GLY A 171 3.97 -4.00 9.15
CA GLY A 171 3.37 -5.24 8.61
C GLY A 171 3.38 -5.40 7.08
N ILE A 172 4.41 -4.90 6.41
CA ILE A 172 4.66 -4.88 4.97
C ILE A 172 4.35 -6.24 4.32
N ALA A 173 4.83 -7.31 4.94
CA ALA A 173 4.79 -8.67 4.40
C ALA A 173 3.48 -9.43 4.66
N LYS A 174 2.57 -8.91 5.52
CA LYS A 174 1.20 -9.43 5.65
C LYS A 174 0.41 -9.40 4.33
N ALA A 175 0.83 -8.59 3.36
CA ALA A 175 0.22 -8.52 2.04
C ALA A 175 0.25 -9.84 1.25
N GLN A 176 1.26 -10.70 1.49
CA GLN A 176 1.33 -12.03 0.89
C GLN A 176 0.28 -12.94 1.55
N LEU A 177 0.34 -13.08 2.88
CA LEU A 177 -0.65 -13.82 3.68
C LEU A 177 -2.10 -13.36 3.45
N ILE A 178 -2.39 -12.09 3.15
CA ILE A 178 -3.75 -11.61 2.84
C ILE A 178 -4.27 -12.17 1.48
N ARG A 179 -3.39 -12.57 0.56
CA ARG A 179 -3.80 -13.28 -0.67
C ARG A 179 -4.18 -14.73 -0.36
N ASP A 180 -3.45 -15.37 0.57
CA ASP A 180 -3.63 -16.77 0.95
C ASP A 180 -4.78 -16.98 1.97
N LEU A 181 -5.01 -16.01 2.87
CA LEU A 181 -6.09 -15.99 3.88
C LEU A 181 -7.53 -16.00 3.29
N LYS A 182 -7.69 -16.15 1.98
CA LYS A 182 -8.98 -16.39 1.32
C LYS A 182 -9.57 -17.78 1.60
N THR A 183 -8.82 -18.69 2.25
CA THR A 183 -9.24 -20.08 2.50
C THR A 183 -9.63 -20.44 3.94
N GLU A 184 -9.18 -19.70 4.98
CA GLU A 184 -9.43 -20.07 6.38
C GLU A 184 -10.22 -19.03 7.21
N PRO A 185 -11.50 -19.30 7.57
CA PRO A 185 -12.32 -18.39 8.36
C PRO A 185 -12.07 -18.54 9.88
N GLY A 186 -11.08 -17.82 10.42
CA GLY A 186 -10.94 -17.71 11.88
C GLY A 186 -9.82 -16.82 12.45
N VAL A 187 -8.69 -16.69 11.76
CA VAL A 187 -7.43 -16.25 12.40
C VAL A 187 -7.34 -14.74 12.69
N VAL A 188 -7.83 -13.87 11.80
CA VAL A 188 -7.63 -12.41 11.92
C VAL A 188 -8.65 -11.77 12.88
N LYS A 189 -8.42 -11.91 14.18
CA LYS A 189 -9.28 -11.32 15.23
C LYS A 189 -9.14 -9.80 15.30
N GLY A 190 -10.06 -9.08 14.65
CA GLY A 190 -10.32 -7.65 14.86
C GLY A 190 -9.51 -6.68 13.97
N LYS A 191 -8.27 -7.00 13.56
CA LYS A 191 -7.46 -6.06 12.74
C LYS A 191 -8.05 -5.73 11.37
N TYR A 192 -8.93 -6.58 10.83
CA TYR A 192 -9.69 -6.29 9.60
C TYR A 192 -10.57 -5.03 9.70
N LEU A 193 -10.89 -4.54 10.91
CA LEU A 193 -11.68 -3.33 11.14
C LEU A 193 -10.99 -2.04 10.69
N PHE A 194 -9.66 -2.08 10.46
CA PHE A 194 -8.85 -0.97 9.95
C PHE A 194 -8.55 -1.08 8.45
N PHE A 195 -8.94 -2.18 7.79
CA PHE A 195 -8.66 -2.40 6.37
C PHE A 195 -9.29 -1.32 5.50
N SER A 196 -8.59 -0.95 4.43
CA SER A 196 -9.11 -0.13 3.35
C SER A 196 -10.09 -0.90 2.45
N PRO A 197 -10.96 -0.23 1.67
CA PRO A 197 -11.84 -0.88 0.70
C PRO A 197 -11.06 -1.75 -0.31
N GLU A 198 -9.92 -1.28 -0.79
CA GLU A 198 -9.03 -2.01 -1.69
C GLU A 198 -8.42 -3.26 -1.00
N GLN A 199 -7.97 -3.18 0.25
CA GLN A 199 -7.55 -4.37 1.03
C GLN A 199 -8.70 -5.37 1.20
N ALA A 200 -9.91 -4.89 1.50
CA ALA A 200 -11.09 -5.74 1.69
C ALA A 200 -11.61 -6.38 0.39
N ARG A 201 -11.30 -5.80 -0.78
CA ARG A 201 -11.54 -6.41 -2.11
C ARG A 201 -10.37 -7.29 -2.57
N GLY A 202 -9.20 -7.16 -1.96
CA GLY A 202 -7.97 -7.87 -2.36
C GLY A 202 -7.33 -7.30 -3.62
N GLU A 203 -7.46 -5.99 -3.82
CA GLU A 203 -6.82 -5.20 -4.88
C GLU A 203 -5.38 -4.82 -4.49
N ASP A 204 -4.60 -4.28 -5.42
CA ASP A 204 -3.29 -3.72 -5.11
C ASP A 204 -3.40 -2.40 -4.33
N VAL A 205 -2.42 -2.15 -3.45
CA VAL A 205 -2.48 -1.10 -2.42
C VAL A 205 -1.31 -0.12 -2.51
N ASP A 206 -1.60 1.18 -2.46
CA ASP A 206 -0.61 2.25 -2.34
C ASP A 206 -0.56 2.84 -0.91
N ALA A 207 0.25 3.88 -0.71
CA ALA A 207 0.38 4.61 0.57
C ALA A 207 -0.95 5.13 1.16
N ARG A 208 -2.01 5.27 0.34
CA ARG A 208 -3.33 5.77 0.75
C ARG A 208 -4.19 4.72 1.44
N THR A 209 -3.79 3.44 1.40
CA THR A 209 -4.31 2.42 2.33
C THR A 209 -3.97 2.80 3.78
N ASP A 210 -2.74 3.23 4.06
CA ASP A 210 -2.35 3.67 5.41
C ASP A 210 -3.05 4.96 5.82
N ILE A 211 -3.36 5.86 4.86
CA ILE A 211 -4.16 7.09 5.10
C ILE A 211 -5.58 6.72 5.53
N TRP A 212 -6.21 5.73 4.90
CA TRP A 212 -7.53 5.22 5.32
C TRP A 212 -7.46 4.63 6.74
N ALA A 213 -6.53 3.72 7.00
CA ALA A 213 -6.38 3.09 8.31
C ALA A 213 -6.10 4.13 9.42
N THR A 214 -5.29 5.15 9.12
CA THR A 214 -5.04 6.31 9.99
C THR A 214 -6.30 7.17 10.20
N GLY A 215 -7.15 7.29 9.19
CA GLY A 215 -8.49 7.87 9.30
C GLY A 215 -9.43 7.06 10.21
N VAL A 216 -9.35 5.72 10.19
CA VAL A 216 -10.12 4.85 11.09
C VAL A 216 -9.61 4.98 12.53
N VAL A 217 -8.30 5.07 12.74
CA VAL A 217 -7.71 5.38 14.05
C VAL A 217 -8.21 6.73 14.56
N LEU A 218 -8.18 7.80 13.76
CA LEU A 218 -8.70 9.11 14.16
C LEU A 218 -10.21 9.06 14.47
N TYR A 219 -11.00 8.32 13.68
CA TYR A 219 -12.42 8.08 13.97
C TYR A 219 -12.59 7.43 15.35
N GLU A 220 -11.81 6.39 15.67
CA GLU A 220 -11.89 5.69 16.95
C GLU A 220 -11.47 6.58 18.13
N LEU A 221 -10.38 7.34 18.01
CA LEU A 221 -9.94 8.28 19.05
C LEU A 221 -10.98 9.37 19.31
N LEU A 222 -11.65 9.86 18.26
CA LEU A 222 -12.72 10.85 18.38
C LEU A 222 -14.03 10.24 18.90
N CYS A 223 -14.42 9.03 18.51
CA CYS A 223 -15.73 8.47 18.87
C CYS A 223 -15.73 7.56 20.10
N GLY A 224 -14.57 7.16 20.62
CA GLY A 224 -14.45 6.16 21.71
C GLY A 224 -14.88 4.74 21.29
N LYS A 225 -15.04 4.53 19.97
CA LYS A 225 -15.53 3.30 19.31
C LYS A 225 -15.11 3.30 17.85
N LEU A 226 -14.93 2.13 17.26
CA LEU A 226 -14.74 1.96 15.82
C LEU A 226 -16.00 2.36 15.02
N PRO A 227 -15.85 2.71 13.72
CA PRO A 227 -16.98 3.06 12.86
C PRO A 227 -17.91 1.87 12.55
N LEU A 228 -17.41 0.63 12.64
CA LEU A 228 -18.15 -0.60 12.38
C LEU A 228 -18.02 -1.59 13.55
N ASP A 229 -19.09 -2.34 13.79
CA ASP A 229 -19.22 -3.43 14.78
C ASP A 229 -20.14 -4.51 14.16
N GLY A 230 -20.01 -5.77 14.59
CA GLY A 230 -20.78 -6.91 14.08
C GLY A 230 -19.94 -8.06 13.50
N PRO A 231 -20.60 -9.04 12.83
CA PRO A 231 -19.93 -10.24 12.30
C PRO A 231 -18.89 -9.91 11.22
N PRO A 232 -17.70 -10.57 11.20
CA PRO A 232 -16.61 -10.21 10.30
C PRO A 232 -17.00 -10.11 8.82
N GLN A 233 -17.77 -11.08 8.31
CA GLN A 233 -18.20 -11.10 6.89
C GLN A 233 -19.10 -9.91 6.52
N ALA A 234 -20.02 -9.53 7.41
CA ALA A 234 -20.89 -8.38 7.20
C ALA A 234 -20.12 -7.05 7.27
N VAL A 235 -19.14 -6.96 8.18
CA VAL A 235 -18.29 -5.77 8.33
C VAL A 235 -17.32 -5.64 7.14
N MET A 236 -16.66 -6.73 6.73
CA MET A 236 -15.80 -6.76 5.53
C MET A 236 -16.56 -6.36 4.26
N THR A 237 -17.81 -6.83 4.10
CA THR A 237 -18.68 -6.43 2.98
C THR A 237 -18.95 -4.92 2.97
N ARG A 238 -19.11 -4.29 4.14
CA ARG A 238 -19.27 -2.83 4.26
C ARG A 238 -17.97 -2.08 4.01
N ILE A 239 -16.83 -2.58 4.49
CA ILE A 239 -15.51 -1.99 4.24
C ILE A 239 -15.18 -2.01 2.74
N ALA A 240 -15.38 -3.13 2.05
CA ALA A 240 -15.16 -3.28 0.61
C ALA A 240 -15.98 -2.29 -0.26
N ARG A 241 -17.08 -1.77 0.28
CA ARG A 241 -17.93 -0.72 -0.33
C ARG A 241 -17.68 0.69 0.23
N GLY A 242 -16.93 0.82 1.32
CA GLY A 242 -16.73 2.06 2.07
C GLY A 242 -17.95 2.56 2.84
N GLU A 243 -18.89 1.69 3.21
CA GLU A 243 -20.16 2.01 3.89
C GLU A 243 -19.98 2.33 5.40
N LEU A 244 -19.22 3.38 5.73
CA LEU A 244 -19.00 3.86 7.10
C LEU A 244 -20.12 4.84 7.54
N PRO A 245 -20.55 4.82 8.83
CA PRO A 245 -21.51 5.80 9.34
C PRO A 245 -20.89 7.20 9.49
N PRO A 246 -21.58 8.28 9.06
CA PRO A 246 -21.08 9.65 9.13
C PRO A 246 -20.55 10.05 10.52
N LEU A 247 -19.40 10.73 10.56
CA LEU A 247 -18.74 11.08 11.82
C LEU A 247 -19.63 11.91 12.75
N GLY A 248 -20.39 12.86 12.18
CA GLY A 248 -21.35 13.69 12.93
C GLY A 248 -22.53 12.94 13.54
N GLU A 249 -22.89 11.74 13.05
CA GLU A 249 -23.88 10.86 13.69
C GLU A 249 -23.26 10.10 14.87
N SER A 250 -22.01 9.64 14.73
CA SER A 250 -21.30 8.93 15.79
C SER A 250 -20.82 9.83 16.93
N ARG A 251 -20.45 11.08 16.64
CA ARG A 251 -20.11 12.11 17.61
C ARG A 251 -20.60 13.50 17.14
N PRO A 252 -21.84 13.88 17.52
CA PRO A 252 -22.37 15.21 17.28
C PRO A 252 -21.50 16.33 17.85
N GLY A 253 -21.53 17.50 17.22
CA GLY A 253 -20.82 18.71 17.67
C GLY A 253 -19.32 18.80 17.33
N LEU A 254 -18.74 17.80 16.65
CA LEU A 254 -17.38 17.96 16.10
C LEU A 254 -17.33 19.11 15.08
N PRO A 255 -16.28 19.96 15.08
CA PRO A 255 -16.15 21.05 14.12
C PRO A 255 -16.24 20.58 12.65
N PRO A 256 -17.02 21.24 11.77
CA PRO A 256 -17.21 20.80 10.37
C PRO A 256 -15.91 20.65 9.56
N ALA A 257 -14.89 21.45 9.87
CA ALA A 257 -13.57 21.32 9.26
C ALA A 257 -12.92 19.95 9.57
N LEU A 258 -12.96 19.51 10.83
CA LEU A 258 -12.43 18.21 11.24
C LEU A 258 -13.27 17.06 10.65
N GLN A 259 -14.59 17.21 10.56
CA GLN A 259 -15.44 16.23 9.88
C GLN A 259 -15.07 16.07 8.40
N SER A 260 -14.81 17.18 7.69
CA SER A 260 -14.35 17.17 6.29
C SER A 260 -12.98 16.51 6.14
N ILE A 261 -12.06 16.74 7.09
CA ILE A 261 -10.72 16.11 7.10
C ILE A 261 -10.84 14.59 7.26
N VAL A 262 -11.59 14.12 8.25
CA VAL A 262 -11.81 12.67 8.48
C VAL A 262 -12.54 12.03 7.30
N HIS A 263 -13.57 12.69 6.74
CA HIS A 263 -14.27 12.21 5.55
C HIS A 263 -13.37 12.10 4.32
N LYS A 264 -12.39 13.01 4.15
CA LYS A 264 -11.41 12.90 3.06
C LYS A 264 -10.45 11.72 3.28
N ALA A 265 -9.95 11.50 4.49
CA ALA A 265 -9.10 10.34 4.78
C ALA A 265 -9.87 9.01 4.58
N LEU A 266 -11.15 8.98 4.95
CA LEU A 266 -12.06 7.84 4.84
C LEU A 266 -12.89 7.85 3.55
N HIS A 267 -12.40 8.46 2.46
CA HIS A 267 -13.11 8.38 1.18
C HIS A 267 -12.94 6.97 0.56
N PRO A 268 -14.02 6.29 0.11
CA PRO A 268 -13.92 4.91 -0.39
C PRO A 268 -12.96 4.76 -1.58
N GLU A 269 -13.12 5.62 -2.58
CA GLU A 269 -12.23 5.73 -3.73
C GLU A 269 -10.87 6.32 -3.33
N GLN A 270 -9.78 5.58 -3.61
CA GLN A 270 -8.41 5.94 -3.23
C GLN A 270 -7.98 7.31 -3.77
N SER A 271 -8.31 7.60 -5.04
CA SER A 271 -7.91 8.83 -5.74
C SER A 271 -8.53 10.12 -5.17
N GLN A 272 -9.52 10.02 -4.28
CA GLN A 272 -10.19 11.15 -3.62
C GLN A 272 -9.68 11.41 -2.19
N ARG A 273 -8.80 10.53 -1.66
CA ARG A 273 -8.20 10.70 -0.32
C ARG A 273 -7.17 11.83 -0.31
N PHE A 274 -6.44 12.00 0.78
CA PHE A 274 -5.21 12.81 0.75
C PHE A 274 -4.19 12.16 -0.19
N GLU A 275 -3.48 12.98 -0.96
CA GLU A 275 -2.52 12.48 -1.96
C GLU A 275 -1.31 11.79 -1.32
N SER A 276 -0.97 12.20 -0.09
CA SER A 276 0.10 11.67 0.75
C SER A 276 -0.25 11.84 2.23
N SER A 277 0.44 11.10 3.10
CA SER A 277 0.31 11.24 4.56
C SER A 277 0.74 12.64 5.05
N HIS A 278 1.65 13.33 4.35
CA HIS A 278 1.99 14.73 4.66
C HIS A 278 0.80 15.68 4.41
N ALA A 279 0.10 15.55 3.27
CA ALA A 279 -1.09 16.36 3.01
C ALA A 279 -2.22 16.14 4.04
N PHE A 280 -2.29 14.96 4.66
CA PHE A 280 -3.18 14.69 5.79
C PHE A 280 -2.66 15.34 7.08
N ALA A 281 -1.35 15.22 7.38
CA ALA A 281 -0.71 15.88 8.53
C ALA A 281 -0.89 17.40 8.49
N GLU A 282 -0.72 18.05 7.34
CA GLU A 282 -0.89 19.51 7.19
C GLU A 282 -2.34 19.95 7.42
N ALA A 283 -3.32 19.16 6.99
CA ALA A 283 -4.73 19.46 7.27
C ALA A 283 -5.06 19.36 8.76
N LEU A 284 -4.49 18.38 9.47
CA LEU A 284 -4.62 18.23 10.92
C LEU A 284 -3.85 19.34 11.68
N SER A 285 -2.66 19.71 11.21
CA SER A 285 -1.82 20.80 11.72
C SER A 285 -2.53 22.15 11.62
N GLY A 286 -3.08 22.48 10.44
CA GLY A 286 -3.87 23.69 10.24
C GLY A 286 -5.15 23.74 11.08
N PHE A 287 -5.78 22.60 11.34
CA PHE A 287 -6.90 22.51 12.29
C PHE A 287 -6.45 22.79 13.73
N LEU A 288 -5.34 22.19 14.20
CA LEU A 288 -4.81 22.46 15.54
C LEU A 288 -4.42 23.93 15.71
N TYR A 289 -3.70 24.51 14.76
CA TYR A 289 -3.29 25.91 14.81
C TYR A 289 -4.49 26.87 14.92
N ALA A 290 -5.58 26.58 14.18
CA ALA A 290 -6.77 27.44 14.16
C ALA A 290 -7.71 27.29 15.38
N ASN A 291 -7.65 26.17 16.12
CA ASN A 291 -8.63 25.86 17.18
C ASN A 291 -7.99 25.62 18.57
N HIS A 292 -6.76 25.10 18.62
CA HIS A 292 -6.07 24.66 19.83
C HIS A 292 -4.53 24.94 19.77
N PRO A 293 -4.09 26.19 19.58
CA PRO A 293 -2.67 26.51 19.29
C PRO A 293 -1.66 26.21 20.42
N GLY A 294 -2.11 25.93 21.65
CA GLY A 294 -1.25 25.53 22.78
C GLY A 294 -0.88 24.03 22.81
N VAL A 295 -1.49 23.21 21.95
CA VAL A 295 -1.35 21.75 22.00
C VAL A 295 0.01 21.29 21.51
N SER A 296 0.65 20.45 22.31
CA SER A 296 1.99 19.91 22.05
C SER A 296 2.14 18.47 22.55
N SER A 297 3.31 17.87 22.29
CA SER A 297 3.71 16.60 22.92
C SER A 297 3.63 16.69 24.46
N LEU A 298 3.94 17.83 25.06
CA LEU A 298 3.83 18.02 26.51
C LEU A 298 2.38 17.92 27.01
N SER A 299 1.40 18.39 26.24
CA SER A 299 -0.04 18.20 26.52
C SER A 299 -0.42 16.72 26.51
N LEU A 300 0.11 15.94 25.57
CA LEU A 300 -0.07 14.49 25.50
C LEU A 300 0.64 13.77 26.66
N ALA A 301 1.86 14.19 27.01
CA ALA A 301 2.63 13.68 28.14
C ALA A 301 1.86 13.84 29.46
N HIS A 302 1.31 15.03 29.71
CA HIS A 302 0.50 15.30 30.90
C HIS A 302 -0.77 14.45 30.95
N LEU A 303 -1.44 14.20 29.82
CA LEU A 303 -2.58 13.29 29.77
C LEU A 303 -2.18 11.86 30.17
N LEU A 304 -1.08 11.33 29.64
CA LEU A 304 -0.60 9.99 30.01
C LEU A 304 -0.24 9.89 31.49
N ARG A 305 0.48 10.88 32.03
CA ARG A 305 0.88 10.91 33.45
C ARG A 305 -0.33 10.93 34.38
N MET A 306 -1.39 11.65 34.02
CA MET A 306 -2.64 11.66 34.78
C MET A 306 -3.40 10.33 34.66
N LEU A 307 -3.52 9.77 33.45
CA LEU A 307 -4.27 8.54 33.20
C LEU A 307 -3.59 7.27 33.75
N PHE A 308 -2.26 7.26 33.83
CA PHE A 308 -1.44 6.12 34.28
C PHE A 308 -0.65 6.43 35.57
N ARG A 309 -1.16 7.33 36.42
CA ARG A 309 -0.45 7.76 37.65
C ARG A 309 -0.11 6.57 38.56
N ASP A 310 -1.05 5.66 38.78
CA ASP A 310 -0.85 4.49 39.66
C ASP A 310 0.19 3.51 39.08
N ASP A 311 0.18 3.34 37.75
CA ASP A 311 1.16 2.53 37.01
C ASP A 311 2.56 3.16 37.08
N LEU A 312 2.67 4.49 37.11
CA LEU A 312 3.96 5.19 37.26
C LEU A 312 4.48 5.14 38.70
N LEU A 313 3.61 5.41 39.69
CA LEU A 313 3.96 5.39 41.12
C LEU A 313 4.40 3.99 41.58
N SER A 314 3.79 2.91 41.08
CA SER A 314 4.20 1.53 41.39
C SER A 314 5.60 1.16 40.85
N HIS A 315 6.13 1.95 39.90
CA HIS A 315 7.52 1.85 39.42
C HIS A 315 8.43 2.93 40.02
N GLY A 316 8.01 3.60 41.11
CA GLY A 316 8.78 4.65 41.78
C GLY A 316 8.88 5.97 41.00
N ARG A 317 8.03 6.18 39.99
CA ARG A 317 8.07 7.38 39.13
C ARG A 317 6.92 8.33 39.45
N GLU A 318 7.20 9.41 40.20
CA GLU A 318 6.27 10.54 40.26
C GLU A 318 6.61 11.57 39.18
N LEU A 319 5.73 11.70 38.18
CA LEU A 319 5.87 12.67 37.09
C LEU A 319 4.81 13.78 37.27
N SER A 320 5.28 15.02 37.40
CA SER A 320 4.40 16.17 37.61
C SER A 320 3.45 16.44 36.43
N VAL A 321 2.24 16.92 36.79
CA VAL A 321 1.19 17.39 35.88
C VAL A 321 0.73 18.77 36.39
N PRO A 322 1.01 19.88 35.67
CA PRO A 322 0.61 21.22 36.09
C PRO A 322 -0.90 21.39 36.24
N ALA A 323 -1.33 22.18 37.23
CA ALA A 323 -2.76 22.51 37.42
C ALA A 323 -3.37 23.25 36.21
N SER A 324 -2.58 24.03 35.47
CA SER A 324 -2.99 24.67 34.22
C SER A 324 -3.41 23.67 33.14
N PHE A 325 -2.76 22.50 33.07
CA PHE A 325 -3.18 21.43 32.13
C PHE A 325 -4.50 20.78 32.57
N GLN A 326 -4.78 20.70 33.87
CA GLN A 326 -6.06 20.18 34.37
C GLN A 326 -7.20 21.12 33.95
N GLN A 327 -7.01 22.43 34.11
CA GLN A 327 -7.95 23.47 33.64
C GLN A 327 -8.11 23.47 32.11
N GLU A 328 -7.02 23.30 31.36
CA GLU A 328 -7.06 23.16 29.90
C GLU A 328 -7.89 21.94 29.46
N LEU A 329 -7.63 20.78 30.07
CA LEU A 329 -8.35 19.53 29.81
C LEU A 329 -9.83 19.61 30.21
N GLU A 330 -10.16 20.28 31.31
CA GLU A 330 -11.55 20.59 31.69
C GLU A 330 -12.21 21.50 30.66
N SER A 331 -11.52 22.52 30.15
CA SER A 331 -12.04 23.40 29.10
C SER A 331 -12.36 22.64 27.80
N TRP A 332 -11.51 21.69 27.41
CA TRP A 332 -11.77 20.81 26.26
C TRP A 332 -12.99 19.93 26.50
N ARG A 333 -13.09 19.28 27.67
CA ARG A 333 -14.24 18.42 28.02
C ARG A 333 -15.55 19.20 28.14
N ALA A 334 -15.52 20.46 28.57
CA ALA A 334 -16.69 21.34 28.66
C ALA A 334 -17.21 21.79 27.29
N GLN A 335 -16.36 21.79 26.26
CA GLN A 335 -16.73 22.10 24.86
C GLN A 335 -17.30 20.88 24.11
N GLU A 336 -17.24 19.68 24.70
CA GLU A 336 -17.72 18.45 24.09
C GLU A 336 -19.18 18.15 24.50
N PRO A 337 -20.12 17.98 23.55
CA PRO A 337 -21.46 17.51 23.87
C PRO A 337 -21.41 16.11 24.49
N ALA A 338 -22.22 15.89 25.53
CA ALA A 338 -22.30 14.59 26.21
C ALA A 338 -22.70 13.49 25.21
N LEU A 339 -21.76 12.58 24.92
CA LEU A 339 -22.00 11.43 24.05
C LEU A 339 -23.20 10.61 24.55
N PRO A 340 -24.10 10.16 23.66
CA PRO A 340 -25.32 9.46 24.05
C PRO A 340 -24.96 8.17 24.79
N LYS A 341 -25.35 8.07 26.07
CA LYS A 341 -25.08 6.91 26.91
C LYS A 341 -25.69 5.66 26.26
N LYS A 342 -24.83 4.69 25.92
CA LYS A 342 -25.25 3.40 25.36
C LYS A 342 -26.27 2.75 26.32
N PRO A 343 -27.48 2.39 25.88
CA PRO A 343 -28.48 1.79 26.76
C PRO A 343 -27.91 0.53 27.39
N ALA A 344 -28.16 0.34 28.69
CA ALA A 344 -27.70 -0.84 29.40
C ALA A 344 -28.27 -2.09 28.74
N ARG A 345 -27.40 -3.02 28.32
CA ARG A 345 -27.85 -4.36 27.91
C ARG A 345 -28.59 -4.97 29.12
N PRO A 346 -29.83 -5.47 28.95
CA PRO A 346 -30.51 -6.14 30.06
C PRO A 346 -29.65 -7.31 30.53
N ARG A 347 -29.47 -7.45 31.85
CA ARG A 347 -28.84 -8.65 32.41
C ARG A 347 -29.71 -9.85 32.03
N PRO A 348 -29.13 -10.99 31.62
CA PRO A 348 -29.91 -12.21 31.50
C PRO A 348 -30.51 -12.54 32.87
N LEU A 349 -31.83 -12.68 32.93
CA LEU A 349 -32.52 -13.08 34.16
C LEU A 349 -32.20 -14.56 34.42
N LEU A 350 -31.46 -14.82 35.49
CA LEU A 350 -31.28 -16.18 36.02
C LEU A 350 -32.62 -16.70 36.52
N HIS A 351 -33.32 -17.46 35.67
CA HIS A 351 -34.59 -18.08 36.00
C HIS A 351 -34.38 -19.34 36.86
N THR A 352 -34.11 -19.13 38.15
CA THR A 352 -34.12 -20.18 39.16
C THR A 352 -35.55 -20.42 39.64
N GLY A 353 -36.30 -21.29 38.95
CA GLY A 353 -37.67 -21.63 39.34
C GLY A 353 -38.24 -22.85 38.61
N ARG A 354 -38.56 -23.91 39.38
CA ARG A 354 -39.38 -25.04 38.94
C ARG A 354 -40.86 -24.73 39.19
N ILE A 355 -41.72 -24.90 38.19
CA ILE A 355 -43.17 -25.16 38.34
C ILE A 355 -43.64 -26.03 37.14
N PRO A 356 -44.81 -26.71 37.17
CA PRO A 356 -44.87 -28.12 36.76
C PRO A 356 -45.64 -28.40 35.45
N LEU A 357 -45.58 -29.65 35.01
CA LEU A 357 -46.37 -30.22 33.91
C LEU A 357 -47.77 -30.64 34.35
N PRO A 358 -48.81 -30.39 33.52
CA PRO A 358 -50.00 -31.23 33.37
C PRO A 358 -49.82 -32.23 32.19
N GLU A 359 -50.74 -33.20 32.08
CA GLU A 359 -50.55 -34.43 31.28
C GLU A 359 -51.32 -34.48 29.95
N SER A 360 -50.94 -35.48 29.12
CA SER A 360 -51.71 -36.07 28.00
C SER A 360 -51.92 -35.21 26.72
N SER A 361 -51.92 -35.78 25.51
CA SER A 361 -51.53 -37.12 25.04
C SER A 361 -51.31 -37.12 23.51
N VAL A 362 -50.62 -38.16 22.99
CA VAL A 362 -50.99 -39.01 21.83
C VAL A 362 -49.75 -39.74 21.29
N GLU A 363 -49.78 -41.07 21.49
CA GLU A 363 -49.22 -42.19 20.70
C GLU A 363 -47.76 -42.21 20.18
N ILE A 364 -47.23 -43.44 20.09
CA ILE A 364 -45.85 -43.80 19.78
C ILE A 364 -45.86 -44.74 18.58
N VAL A 365 -44.92 -44.55 17.64
CA VAL A 365 -44.37 -45.64 16.81
C VAL A 365 -42.85 -45.45 16.78
N GLU A 366 -42.11 -46.54 17.01
CA GLU A 366 -40.65 -46.57 16.96
C GLU A 366 -40.16 -46.77 15.51
N GLU A 367 -38.96 -46.29 15.18
CA GLU A 367 -38.22 -46.71 13.98
C GLU A 367 -36.72 -46.82 14.29
N GLU A 368 -36.11 -47.93 13.87
CA GLU A 368 -34.72 -48.29 14.20
C GLU A 368 -33.68 -47.60 13.30
N ALA A 369 -32.44 -47.51 13.77
CA ALA A 369 -31.31 -46.99 12.98
C ALA A 369 -30.62 -48.10 12.16
N PRO A 370 -30.33 -47.90 10.86
CA PRO A 370 -29.49 -48.79 10.06
C PRO A 370 -28.05 -48.28 9.83
N THR A 371 -27.16 -49.23 9.53
CA THR A 371 -25.69 -49.08 9.51
C THR A 371 -25.12 -48.63 8.16
N ALA A 372 -23.89 -48.09 8.16
CA ALA A 372 -23.15 -47.68 6.96
C ALA A 372 -22.66 -48.85 6.07
N LEU A 373 -22.48 -48.58 4.76
CA LEU A 373 -21.78 -49.46 3.80
C LEU A 373 -21.00 -48.64 2.74
N ALA A 374 -20.09 -49.31 2.02
CA ALA A 374 -19.01 -48.72 1.21
C ALA A 374 -19.26 -48.82 -0.34
N PRO A 375 -18.45 -48.17 -1.21
CA PRO A 375 -18.84 -47.86 -2.60
C PRO A 375 -18.37 -48.85 -3.69
N VAL A 376 -19.12 -48.89 -4.81
CA VAL A 376 -18.75 -49.55 -6.09
C VAL A 376 -19.25 -48.68 -7.28
N ALA A 377 -18.70 -48.84 -8.50
CA ALA A 377 -18.78 -47.84 -9.58
C ALA A 377 -19.24 -48.36 -10.98
N SER A 378 -19.41 -47.41 -11.93
CA SER A 378 -19.63 -47.56 -13.40
C SER A 378 -21.07 -47.92 -13.85
N ARG A 379 -21.58 -47.54 -15.04
CA ARG A 379 -20.93 -47.32 -16.35
C ARG A 379 -21.53 -46.19 -17.24
N LYS A 380 -20.61 -45.52 -17.97
CA LYS A 380 -20.64 -45.06 -19.39
C LYS A 380 -21.98 -44.73 -20.10
N TRP A 381 -22.04 -43.53 -20.69
CA TRP A 381 -22.49 -43.30 -22.07
C TRP A 381 -21.35 -42.69 -22.91
N MET A 382 -21.47 -42.63 -24.24
CA MET A 382 -20.33 -42.51 -25.17
C MET A 382 -20.08 -41.10 -25.78
N LEU A 383 -18.93 -40.97 -26.44
CA LEU A 383 -18.38 -39.75 -27.03
C LEU A 383 -19.18 -39.24 -28.24
N GLY A 384 -19.20 -37.92 -28.42
CA GLY A 384 -19.09 -37.29 -29.73
C GLY A 384 -17.72 -36.59 -29.84
N LEU A 385 -17.01 -36.80 -30.95
CA LEU A 385 -15.69 -36.17 -31.20
C LEU A 385 -15.85 -34.85 -31.96
N SER A 386 -15.18 -33.80 -31.50
CA SER A 386 -14.76 -32.66 -32.33
C SER A 386 -13.32 -32.28 -31.98
N THR A 387 -12.52 -31.98 -32.99
CA THR A 387 -11.05 -31.93 -32.88
C THR A 387 -10.50 -30.52 -33.03
N THR A 388 -10.34 -29.80 -31.91
CA THR A 388 -9.60 -28.52 -31.87
C THR A 388 -9.05 -28.26 -30.47
N GLY A 389 -7.80 -27.81 -30.36
CA GLY A 389 -7.16 -27.38 -29.09
C GLY A 389 -5.76 -27.96 -28.83
N LEU A 390 -5.53 -29.22 -29.21
CA LEU A 390 -4.22 -29.88 -29.11
C LEU A 390 -3.28 -29.45 -30.26
N ALA A 391 -2.77 -28.21 -30.19
CA ALA A 391 -1.87 -27.64 -31.20
C ALA A 391 -0.69 -26.83 -30.62
N ILE A 392 -0.93 -25.99 -29.62
CA ILE A 392 0.08 -25.00 -29.17
C ILE A 392 1.21 -25.66 -28.34
N GLY A 393 0.88 -26.61 -27.47
CA GLY A 393 1.87 -27.24 -26.58
C GLY A 393 2.94 -28.11 -27.28
N ALA A 394 2.58 -28.78 -28.37
CA ALA A 394 3.49 -29.71 -29.05
C ALA A 394 4.58 -29.00 -29.88
N SER A 395 4.25 -27.84 -30.47
CA SER A 395 5.15 -27.13 -31.40
C SER A 395 6.36 -26.51 -30.69
N CYS A 396 6.23 -26.17 -29.40
CA CYS A 396 7.34 -25.64 -28.60
C CYS A 396 8.37 -26.70 -28.18
N PHE A 397 7.97 -27.98 -28.05
CA PHE A 397 8.88 -29.04 -27.58
C PHE A 397 9.88 -29.48 -28.65
N TRP A 398 9.49 -29.45 -29.93
CA TRP A 398 10.35 -29.85 -31.05
C TRP A 398 11.45 -28.82 -31.36
N LEU A 399 11.19 -27.53 -31.08
CA LEU A 399 12.12 -26.42 -31.33
C LEU A 399 13.31 -26.32 -30.37
N LEU A 400 13.38 -27.18 -29.35
CA LEU A 400 14.43 -27.16 -28.32
C LEU A 400 15.46 -28.30 -28.42
N ASN A 401 15.30 -29.23 -29.38
CA ASN A 401 16.05 -30.49 -29.38
C ASN A 401 16.61 -30.92 -30.76
N SER A 402 16.68 -30.03 -31.74
CA SER A 402 17.38 -30.27 -33.01
C SER A 402 18.81 -29.70 -32.97
N PRO A 403 19.87 -30.51 -33.16
CA PRO A 403 21.24 -30.00 -33.22
C PRO A 403 21.49 -29.24 -34.53
N VAL A 404 22.11 -28.06 -34.44
CA VAL A 404 22.58 -27.31 -35.61
C VAL A 404 23.98 -27.81 -35.99
N ALA A 405 24.18 -28.18 -37.25
CA ALA A 405 25.49 -28.58 -37.76
C ALA A 405 26.41 -27.35 -37.97
N PRO A 406 27.72 -27.46 -37.69
CA PRO A 406 28.67 -26.38 -37.93
C PRO A 406 28.92 -26.17 -39.44
N PRO A 407 29.25 -24.94 -39.88
CA PRO A 407 29.59 -24.66 -41.27
C PRO A 407 30.96 -25.24 -41.67
N GLU A 408 31.11 -25.56 -42.96
CA GLU A 408 32.37 -26.05 -43.51
C GLU A 408 33.41 -24.93 -43.65
N HIS A 409 34.67 -25.24 -43.29
CA HIS A 409 35.84 -24.43 -43.66
C HIS A 409 36.79 -25.25 -44.56
N PRO A 410 37.16 -24.76 -45.75
CA PRO A 410 37.96 -25.52 -46.69
C PRO A 410 39.46 -25.51 -46.35
N GLY A 411 39.88 -26.46 -45.52
CA GLY A 411 41.13 -27.21 -45.72
C GLY A 411 42.46 -26.70 -45.16
N VAL A 412 43.38 -27.69 -45.11
CA VAL A 412 44.86 -27.63 -45.06
C VAL A 412 45.57 -27.79 -43.71
N ALA A 413 46.49 -28.77 -43.72
CA ALA A 413 47.60 -29.06 -42.78
C ALA A 413 47.29 -29.68 -41.41
N ARG A 414 48.21 -30.57 -40.99
CA ARG A 414 48.22 -31.31 -39.71
C ARG A 414 49.36 -30.78 -38.81
N PRO A 415 49.22 -30.82 -37.48
CA PRO A 415 50.37 -30.88 -36.57
C PRO A 415 51.01 -32.29 -36.55
N ILE A 416 52.29 -32.36 -36.18
CA ILE A 416 53.07 -33.60 -36.01
C ILE A 416 53.30 -33.86 -34.51
N GLU A 417 53.67 -35.10 -34.15
CA GLU A 417 53.87 -35.56 -32.77
C GLU A 417 55.09 -34.92 -32.05
N ARG A 418 54.97 -34.75 -30.71
CA ARG A 418 55.86 -35.15 -29.56
C ARG A 418 57.42 -35.07 -29.69
N PRO A 419 58.23 -35.20 -28.60
CA PRO A 419 57.93 -35.43 -27.17
C PRO A 419 58.57 -34.36 -26.22
N ALA A 420 58.86 -34.70 -24.96
CA ALA A 420 59.28 -33.79 -23.89
C ALA A 420 60.62 -34.18 -23.19
N ALA A 421 61.23 -33.20 -22.50
CA ALA A 421 62.20 -33.30 -21.40
C ALA A 421 62.08 -31.99 -20.58
N ALA A 422 62.00 -31.90 -19.24
CA ALA A 422 62.77 -32.49 -18.14
C ALA A 422 64.13 -31.78 -17.86
N VAL A 423 64.28 -31.15 -16.68
CA VAL A 423 65.51 -31.07 -15.83
C VAL A 423 65.23 -30.24 -14.54
N GLN A 424 65.98 -30.56 -13.48
CA GLN A 424 65.73 -30.36 -12.04
C GLN A 424 66.15 -29.01 -11.41
N SER A 425 65.51 -28.69 -10.27
CA SER A 425 66.08 -28.09 -9.03
C SER A 425 66.54 -26.59 -9.05
N LEU A 426 66.99 -25.95 -7.95
CA LEU A 426 67.32 -26.35 -6.55
C LEU A 426 67.03 -25.17 -5.56
N SER A 427 67.15 -25.41 -4.24
CA SER A 427 67.09 -24.43 -3.13
C SER A 427 68.46 -23.74 -2.85
N ASP A 428 68.70 -22.83 -1.89
CA ASP A 428 67.93 -22.27 -0.74
C ASP A 428 68.35 -20.76 -0.57
N THR A 429 68.38 -19.96 0.52
CA THR A 429 68.21 -20.09 2.00
C THR A 429 67.82 -18.71 2.62
N ALA A 430 67.54 -18.65 3.93
CA ALA A 430 67.47 -17.43 4.79
C ALA A 430 68.57 -17.49 5.91
N PRO A 431 68.85 -16.48 6.81
CA PRO A 431 67.93 -15.58 7.53
C PRO A 431 68.49 -14.12 7.82
N PRO A 432 68.42 -13.43 9.02
CA PRO A 432 68.16 -11.96 9.09
C PRO A 432 69.17 -11.16 10.00
N PRO A 433 68.79 -10.14 10.83
CA PRO A 433 68.41 -8.73 10.54
C PRO A 433 69.29 -7.65 11.26
N THR A 434 69.10 -6.35 10.94
CA THR A 434 69.55 -5.22 11.82
C THR A 434 68.69 -3.93 11.70
N LEU A 435 68.77 -3.05 12.70
CA LEU A 435 68.02 -1.79 12.87
C LEU A 435 68.85 -0.54 12.51
N ALA A 436 68.20 0.55 12.07
CA ALA A 436 68.74 1.94 12.06
C ALA A 436 67.59 2.98 12.10
N ALA A 437 67.91 4.26 12.36
CA ALA A 437 66.95 5.29 12.82
C ALA A 437 66.49 6.35 11.77
N THR A 438 65.61 7.25 12.20
CA THR A 438 64.91 8.29 11.42
C THR A 438 65.75 9.52 11.06
N PRO A 439 65.23 10.41 10.20
CA PRO A 439 64.81 11.73 10.71
C PRO A 439 63.39 12.17 10.27
N VAL A 440 62.92 13.29 10.82
CA VAL A 440 61.54 13.81 10.72
C VAL A 440 61.47 15.10 9.87
N PRO A 441 60.43 15.27 9.03
CA PRO A 441 59.89 16.58 8.63
C PRO A 441 58.52 16.88 9.28
N GLN A 442 58.15 18.16 9.33
CA GLN A 442 56.98 18.66 10.07
C GLN A 442 55.65 18.52 9.30
N ALA A 443 54.53 18.65 10.04
CA ALA A 443 53.19 18.43 9.53
C ALA A 443 52.61 19.63 8.76
N THR A 444 51.89 19.33 7.68
CA THR A 444 50.82 20.16 7.10
C THR A 444 49.55 19.31 6.98
N GLY A 445 48.38 19.91 7.19
CA GLY A 445 47.13 19.15 7.37
C GLY A 445 46.58 18.53 6.08
N SER A 446 46.12 17.28 6.17
CA SER A 446 45.47 16.55 5.08
C SER A 446 43.94 16.47 5.28
N ALA A 447 43.19 16.80 4.23
CA ALA A 447 41.76 16.51 4.14
C ALA A 447 41.53 15.03 3.76
N PRO A 448 40.36 14.44 4.04
CA PRO A 448 40.06 13.06 3.66
C PRO A 448 40.04 12.86 2.14
N LEU A 449 40.79 11.89 1.64
CA LEU A 449 40.74 11.48 0.23
C LEU A 449 39.52 10.58 0.00
N THR A 450 38.59 11.03 -0.84
CA THR A 450 37.53 10.18 -1.39
C THR A 450 38.09 9.24 -2.44
N VAL A 451 37.95 7.93 -2.23
CA VAL A 451 38.22 6.92 -3.25
C VAL A 451 36.98 6.78 -4.13
N GLU A 452 37.08 7.14 -5.40
CA GLU A 452 36.02 6.83 -6.38
C GLU A 452 36.02 5.32 -6.70
N PRO A 453 34.86 4.66 -6.78
CA PRO A 453 34.78 3.26 -7.19
C PRO A 453 35.08 3.13 -8.69
N ILE A 454 35.91 2.14 -9.03
CA ILE A 454 36.19 1.81 -10.43
C ILE A 454 34.89 1.30 -11.08
N PRO A 455 34.43 1.88 -12.21
CA PRO A 455 33.19 1.44 -12.85
C PRO A 455 33.36 0.05 -13.47
N GLU A 456 32.39 -0.84 -13.22
CA GLU A 456 32.31 -2.14 -13.90
C GLU A 456 32.11 -1.98 -15.42
N PRO A 457 32.64 -2.88 -16.25
CA PRO A 457 32.43 -2.83 -17.70
C PRO A 457 30.94 -2.99 -18.05
N ALA A 458 30.42 -2.07 -18.88
CA ALA A 458 29.02 -2.07 -19.25
C ALA A 458 28.65 -3.31 -20.09
N LEU A 459 27.67 -4.08 -19.62
CA LEU A 459 27.16 -5.28 -20.27
C LEU A 459 26.68 -5.03 -21.71
N SER A 460 27.05 -5.93 -22.61
CA SER A 460 26.57 -5.95 -23.99
C SER A 460 25.17 -6.55 -24.10
N LEU A 461 24.54 -6.42 -25.27
CA LEU A 461 23.24 -7.05 -25.56
C LEU A 461 23.29 -8.59 -25.40
N ALA A 462 24.40 -9.21 -25.80
CA ALA A 462 24.61 -10.66 -25.64
C ALA A 462 24.71 -11.06 -24.16
N ASP A 463 25.41 -10.28 -23.34
CA ASP A 463 25.49 -10.53 -21.88
C ASP A 463 24.09 -10.50 -21.23
N TYR A 464 23.19 -9.63 -21.69
CA TYR A 464 21.79 -9.63 -21.23
C TYR A 464 21.03 -10.88 -21.69
N GLN A 465 21.17 -11.29 -22.96
CA GLN A 465 20.53 -12.51 -23.48
C GLN A 465 21.00 -13.76 -22.71
N ASP A 466 22.31 -13.93 -22.52
CA ASP A 466 22.89 -15.07 -21.78
C ASP A 466 22.48 -15.07 -20.30
N ARG A 467 22.53 -13.90 -19.62
CA ARG A 467 22.12 -13.80 -18.21
C ARG A 467 20.63 -14.06 -18.01
N VAL A 468 19.77 -13.57 -18.91
CA VAL A 468 18.32 -13.86 -18.90
C VAL A 468 18.08 -15.36 -19.13
N GLN A 469 18.75 -15.98 -20.10
CA GLN A 469 18.64 -17.41 -20.37
C GLN A 469 19.08 -18.26 -19.16
N ALA A 470 20.20 -17.90 -18.52
CA ALA A 470 20.67 -18.57 -17.31
C ALA A 470 19.67 -18.48 -16.15
N ARG A 471 19.05 -17.32 -15.91
CA ARG A 471 18.00 -17.16 -14.87
C ARG A 471 16.74 -17.97 -15.17
N VAL A 472 16.30 -18.04 -16.44
CA VAL A 472 15.18 -18.88 -16.87
C VAL A 472 15.49 -20.38 -16.65
N GLN A 473 16.73 -20.83 -16.89
CA GLN A 473 17.15 -22.21 -16.60
C GLN A 473 17.20 -22.51 -15.09
N GLN A 474 17.56 -21.52 -14.27
CA GLN A 474 17.56 -21.61 -12.80
C GLN A 474 16.16 -21.47 -12.16
N GLY A 475 15.10 -21.27 -12.96
CA GLY A 475 13.73 -21.07 -12.47
C GLY A 475 13.42 -19.65 -11.96
N GLY A 476 14.41 -18.75 -11.93
CA GLY A 476 14.28 -17.34 -11.54
C GLY A 476 13.56 -16.50 -12.60
N LEU A 477 12.27 -16.74 -12.81
CA LEU A 477 11.48 -16.06 -13.84
C LEU A 477 11.34 -14.55 -13.59
N GLN A 478 11.27 -14.10 -12.33
CA GLN A 478 11.21 -12.67 -12.02
C GLN A 478 12.56 -12.00 -12.25
N ASP A 479 13.66 -12.57 -11.74
CA ASP A 479 15.03 -12.11 -12.02
C ASP A 479 15.31 -11.95 -13.52
N ALA A 480 14.77 -12.87 -14.33
CA ALA A 480 14.87 -12.83 -15.79
C ALA A 480 14.07 -11.67 -16.41
N VAL A 481 12.86 -11.38 -15.90
CA VAL A 481 12.06 -10.19 -16.29
C VAL A 481 12.80 -8.91 -15.92
N ASP A 482 13.35 -8.83 -14.71
CA ASP A 482 14.03 -7.64 -14.21
C ASP A 482 15.34 -7.36 -14.98
N LEU A 483 16.08 -8.40 -15.39
CA LEU A 483 17.21 -8.28 -16.31
C LEU A 483 16.81 -7.88 -17.73
N ALA A 484 15.66 -8.34 -18.22
CA ALA A 484 15.15 -7.94 -19.54
C ALA A 484 14.63 -6.49 -19.55
N HIS A 485 14.14 -5.97 -18.43
CA HIS A 485 13.84 -4.54 -18.25
C HIS A 485 15.11 -3.68 -18.16
N GLN A 486 16.20 -4.20 -17.59
CA GLN A 486 17.52 -3.55 -17.67
C GLN A 486 18.03 -3.49 -19.12
N CYS A 487 17.80 -4.53 -19.92
CA CYS A 487 18.03 -4.52 -21.37
C CYS A 487 17.21 -3.41 -22.06
N GLU A 488 15.88 -3.34 -21.86
CA GLU A 488 15.03 -2.28 -22.43
C GLU A 488 15.50 -0.88 -21.99
N THR A 489 15.86 -0.70 -20.71
CA THR A 489 16.35 0.57 -20.17
C THR A 489 17.68 0.98 -20.80
N ARG A 490 18.59 0.03 -21.05
CA ARG A 490 19.92 0.29 -21.64
C ARG A 490 19.86 0.49 -23.16
N PHE A 491 18.90 -0.15 -23.83
CA PHE A 491 18.73 -0.19 -25.28
C PHE A 491 17.24 0.02 -25.68
N PRO A 492 16.65 1.21 -25.46
CA PRO A 492 15.19 1.45 -25.50
C PRO A 492 14.52 1.42 -26.88
N ARG A 493 15.23 0.96 -27.91
CA ARG A 493 14.71 0.68 -29.27
C ARG A 493 15.31 -0.60 -29.87
N GLU A 494 15.84 -1.49 -29.04
CA GLU A 494 16.39 -2.76 -29.51
C GLU A 494 15.30 -3.83 -29.56
N GLY A 495 15.25 -4.57 -30.67
CA GLY A 495 14.26 -5.62 -30.88
C GLY A 495 14.44 -6.77 -29.89
N GLU A 496 15.68 -7.21 -29.66
CA GLU A 496 15.98 -8.35 -28.80
C GLU A 496 15.52 -8.15 -27.35
N CYS A 497 15.64 -6.95 -26.76
CA CYS A 497 15.12 -6.69 -25.41
C CYS A 497 13.57 -6.81 -25.36
N GLN A 498 12.86 -6.36 -26.40
CA GLN A 498 11.40 -6.55 -26.51
C GLN A 498 11.02 -8.01 -26.72
N LEU A 499 11.84 -8.77 -27.46
CA LEU A 499 11.63 -10.20 -27.69
C LEU A 499 11.78 -11.00 -26.40
N LEU A 500 12.81 -10.71 -25.60
CA LEU A 500 13.01 -11.30 -24.27
C LEU A 500 11.80 -11.02 -23.36
N LEU A 501 11.37 -9.76 -23.23
CA LEU A 501 10.21 -9.39 -22.42
C LEU A 501 8.92 -10.06 -22.91
N GLY A 502 8.67 -10.09 -24.23
CA GLY A 502 7.51 -10.77 -24.83
C GLY A 502 7.44 -12.27 -24.48
N MET A 503 8.59 -12.96 -24.52
CA MET A 503 8.70 -14.38 -24.15
C MET A 503 8.56 -14.62 -22.65
N LEU A 504 9.13 -13.75 -21.80
CA LEU A 504 9.08 -13.89 -20.35
C LEU A 504 7.68 -13.64 -19.80
N TYR A 505 7.00 -12.57 -20.25
CA TYR A 505 5.62 -12.29 -19.85
C TYR A 505 4.65 -13.41 -20.29
N ALA A 506 4.86 -14.03 -21.45
CA ALA A 506 4.10 -15.22 -21.84
C ALA A 506 4.31 -16.39 -20.86
N ARG A 507 5.54 -16.57 -20.34
CA ARG A 507 5.91 -17.67 -19.45
C ARG A 507 5.43 -17.49 -18.01
N ILE A 508 5.20 -16.25 -17.56
CA ILE A 508 4.48 -15.95 -16.30
C ILE A 508 2.96 -15.74 -16.50
N ASN A 509 2.43 -16.13 -17.67
CA ASN A 509 1.00 -16.10 -18.01
C ASN A 509 0.35 -14.70 -18.05
N ASP A 510 1.14 -13.63 -18.24
CA ASP A 510 0.63 -12.29 -18.58
C ASP A 510 0.59 -12.09 -20.09
N SER A 511 -0.52 -12.54 -20.69
CA SER A 511 -0.80 -12.37 -22.12
C SER A 511 -0.89 -10.90 -22.55
N ARG A 512 -1.19 -9.95 -21.66
CA ARG A 512 -1.39 -8.53 -22.02
C ARG A 512 -0.05 -7.82 -22.19
N SER A 513 0.86 -7.98 -21.23
CA SER A 513 2.21 -7.44 -21.32
C SER A 513 3.00 -8.16 -22.41
N SER A 514 2.85 -9.49 -22.53
CA SER A 514 3.46 -10.27 -23.62
C SER A 514 3.06 -9.76 -25.00
N VAL A 515 1.77 -9.58 -25.28
CA VAL A 515 1.27 -9.02 -26.56
C VAL A 515 1.82 -7.61 -26.81
N THR A 516 1.95 -6.79 -25.76
CA THR A 516 2.46 -5.41 -25.86
C THR A 516 3.94 -5.38 -26.26
N HIS A 517 4.79 -6.18 -25.61
CA HIS A 517 6.21 -6.29 -25.97
C HIS A 517 6.42 -6.97 -27.32
N TYR A 518 5.62 -7.97 -27.68
CA TYR A 518 5.65 -8.55 -29.04
C TYR A 518 5.25 -7.56 -30.14
N GLN A 519 4.35 -6.61 -29.85
CA GLN A 519 4.03 -5.52 -30.79
C GLN A 519 5.19 -4.53 -30.95
N ARG A 520 5.84 -4.12 -29.84
CA ARG A 520 7.06 -3.29 -29.87
C ARG A 520 8.22 -3.98 -30.59
N PHE A 521 8.39 -5.29 -30.41
CA PHE A 521 9.36 -6.08 -31.17
C PHE A 521 9.12 -5.97 -32.69
N LEU A 522 7.86 -6.02 -33.15
CA LEU A 522 7.56 -5.82 -34.58
C LEU A 522 7.74 -4.37 -35.06
N GLU A 523 7.73 -3.40 -34.16
CA GLU A 523 8.04 -1.98 -34.44
C GLU A 523 9.55 -1.72 -34.57
N TYR A 524 10.38 -2.40 -33.76
CA TYR A 524 11.82 -2.12 -33.66
C TYR A 524 12.74 -3.13 -34.38
N ALA A 525 12.34 -4.39 -34.53
CA ALA A 525 13.15 -5.40 -35.20
C ALA A 525 13.06 -5.31 -36.74
N PRO A 526 14.19 -5.39 -37.47
CA PRO A 526 14.21 -5.31 -38.94
C PRO A 526 13.43 -6.46 -39.60
N ASP A 527 12.98 -6.25 -40.83
CA ASP A 527 12.18 -7.25 -41.56
C ASP A 527 12.89 -8.59 -41.81
N THR A 528 14.22 -8.61 -41.75
CA THR A 528 15.07 -9.81 -41.86
C THR A 528 15.22 -10.60 -40.56
N HIS A 529 14.69 -10.12 -39.43
CA HIS A 529 14.90 -10.73 -38.11
C HIS A 529 14.23 -12.12 -38.01
N PRO A 530 14.94 -13.21 -37.63
CA PRO A 530 14.43 -14.57 -37.72
C PRO A 530 13.15 -14.80 -36.90
N SER A 531 13.07 -14.22 -35.69
CA SER A 531 11.91 -14.30 -34.82
C SER A 531 10.65 -13.57 -35.34
N ARG A 532 10.75 -12.68 -36.35
CA ARG A 532 9.65 -11.83 -36.83
C ARG A 532 8.45 -12.63 -37.31
N ALA A 533 8.67 -13.63 -38.17
CA ALA A 533 7.61 -14.52 -38.66
C ALA A 533 6.97 -15.38 -37.55
N LYS A 534 7.71 -15.68 -36.47
CA LYS A 534 7.19 -16.43 -35.31
C LYS A 534 6.30 -15.55 -34.43
N VAL A 535 6.70 -14.30 -34.18
CA VAL A 535 5.94 -13.35 -33.36
C VAL A 535 4.64 -12.92 -34.05
N VAL A 536 4.64 -12.73 -35.38
CA VAL A 536 3.40 -12.47 -36.15
C VAL A 536 2.37 -13.59 -35.90
N ARG A 537 2.78 -14.87 -36.00
CA ARG A 537 1.88 -16.01 -35.71
C ARG A 537 1.36 -16.00 -34.28
N ILE A 538 2.21 -15.76 -33.28
CA ILE A 538 1.79 -15.66 -31.86
C ILE A 538 0.73 -14.57 -31.67
N LEU A 539 0.90 -13.41 -32.32
CA LEU A 539 -0.06 -12.31 -32.24
C LEU A 539 -1.36 -12.60 -33.01
N ASP A 540 -1.31 -13.35 -34.11
CA ASP A 540 -2.51 -13.76 -34.86
C ASP A 540 -3.28 -14.89 -34.18
N ASP A 541 -2.60 -15.85 -33.55
CA ASP A 541 -3.20 -16.86 -32.67
C ASP A 541 -3.88 -16.19 -31.45
N ALA A 542 -3.24 -15.17 -30.86
CA ALA A 542 -3.84 -14.39 -29.76
C ALA A 542 -5.09 -13.61 -30.22
N LYS A 543 -5.10 -13.05 -31.44
CA LYS A 543 -6.31 -12.43 -32.04
C LYS A 543 -7.39 -13.48 -32.31
N ALA A 544 -7.03 -14.67 -32.79
CA ALA A 544 -7.96 -15.76 -33.06
C ALA A 544 -8.62 -16.30 -31.78
N LEU A 545 -7.87 -16.40 -30.68
CA LEU A 545 -8.42 -16.73 -29.36
C LEU A 545 -9.37 -15.63 -28.83
N SER A 546 -9.06 -14.36 -29.09
CA SER A 546 -9.92 -13.22 -28.75
C SER A 546 -11.23 -13.20 -29.55
N SER A 547 -11.19 -13.51 -30.85
CA SER A 547 -12.38 -13.55 -31.71
C SER A 547 -13.22 -14.81 -31.48
N ALA A 548 -12.61 -15.98 -31.34
CA ALA A 548 -13.31 -17.25 -31.09
C ALA A 548 -14.00 -17.31 -29.72
N SER A 549 -13.52 -16.54 -28.73
CA SER A 549 -14.16 -16.42 -27.40
C SER A 549 -15.28 -15.37 -27.35
N GLY A 550 -15.63 -14.73 -28.47
CA GLY A 550 -16.70 -13.72 -28.56
C GLY A 550 -16.39 -12.41 -27.84
N ARG A 551 -15.18 -12.22 -27.32
CA ARG A 551 -14.77 -11.05 -26.54
C ARG A 551 -14.36 -9.87 -27.43
N ILE A 552 -15.36 -9.29 -28.10
CA ILE A 552 -15.29 -7.85 -28.41
C ILE A 552 -15.23 -7.12 -27.07
N VAL A 553 -14.12 -6.42 -26.80
CA VAL A 553 -13.93 -5.68 -25.55
C VAL A 553 -14.94 -4.53 -25.46
N LYS A 554 -16.03 -4.77 -24.75
CA LYS A 554 -16.89 -3.70 -24.21
C LYS A 554 -16.27 -3.21 -22.90
N PRO A 555 -16.36 -1.91 -22.57
CA PRO A 555 -16.13 -1.45 -21.21
C PRO A 555 -17.24 -2.02 -20.32
N GLU A 556 -16.92 -2.99 -19.47
CA GLU A 556 -17.91 -3.67 -18.62
C GLU A 556 -18.16 -2.91 -17.30
N THR A 557 -17.25 -2.03 -16.87
CA THR A 557 -17.43 -1.20 -15.68
C THR A 557 -17.64 0.28 -15.99
N PHE A 558 -18.23 1.01 -15.04
CA PHE A 558 -18.33 2.47 -15.08
C PHE A 558 -16.93 3.14 -15.12
N ALA A 559 -15.94 2.58 -14.42
CA ALA A 559 -14.58 3.11 -14.40
C ALA A 559 -13.94 3.08 -15.80
N ASP A 560 -14.10 1.97 -16.53
CA ASP A 560 -13.62 1.84 -17.91
C ASP A 560 -14.26 2.90 -18.82
N MET A 561 -15.56 3.16 -18.68
CA MET A 561 -16.27 4.18 -19.46
C MET A 561 -15.81 5.60 -19.12
N ILE A 562 -15.51 5.89 -17.84
CA ILE A 562 -14.98 7.19 -17.43
C ILE A 562 -13.55 7.39 -17.97
N GLU A 563 -12.67 6.40 -17.86
CA GLU A 563 -11.28 6.56 -18.30
C GLU A 563 -11.12 6.51 -19.83
N THR A 564 -11.96 5.74 -20.52
CA THR A 564 -12.15 5.85 -21.98
C THR A 564 -12.61 7.27 -22.36
N GLY A 565 -13.58 7.83 -21.61
CA GLY A 565 -14.08 9.19 -21.82
C GLY A 565 -13.03 10.28 -21.59
N ARG A 566 -12.20 10.14 -20.54
CA ARG A 566 -11.09 11.05 -20.22
C ARG A 566 -9.99 10.99 -21.27
N THR A 567 -9.57 9.79 -21.65
CA THR A 567 -8.57 9.57 -22.71
C THR A 567 -9.05 10.18 -24.02
N ALA A 568 -10.26 9.87 -24.47
CA ALA A 568 -10.84 10.48 -25.67
C ALA A 568 -10.99 12.00 -25.56
N PHE A 569 -11.29 12.57 -24.38
CA PHE A 569 -11.39 14.03 -24.20
C PHE A 569 -10.03 14.73 -24.26
N ARG A 570 -8.99 14.13 -23.67
CA ARG A 570 -7.60 14.62 -23.71
C ARG A 570 -7.05 14.56 -25.14
N ASP A 571 -7.33 13.48 -25.85
CA ASP A 571 -6.90 13.25 -27.23
C ASP A 571 -7.74 14.04 -28.28
N GLU A 572 -8.56 15.01 -27.85
CA GLU A 572 -9.52 15.80 -28.64
C GLU A 572 -10.60 15.02 -29.43
N LYS A 573 -10.77 13.72 -29.16
CA LYS A 573 -11.78 12.82 -29.76
C LYS A 573 -13.17 13.04 -29.12
N TYR A 574 -13.67 14.27 -29.20
CA TYR A 574 -14.90 14.70 -28.52
C TYR A 574 -16.16 13.84 -28.79
N PRO A 575 -16.41 13.28 -29.98
CA PRO A 575 -17.56 12.38 -30.21
C PRO A 575 -17.48 11.08 -29.41
N GLU A 576 -16.29 10.49 -29.30
CA GLU A 576 -16.02 9.26 -28.56
C GLU A 576 -16.11 9.52 -27.05
N ALA A 577 -15.50 10.61 -26.57
CA ALA A 577 -15.64 11.07 -25.19
C ALA A 577 -17.11 11.29 -24.80
N ALA A 578 -17.87 11.95 -25.67
CA ALA A 578 -19.29 12.18 -25.45
C ALA A 578 -20.09 10.87 -25.44
N ALA A 579 -19.71 9.85 -26.24
CA ALA A 579 -20.35 8.54 -26.20
C ALA A 579 -20.05 7.79 -24.89
N ALA A 580 -18.77 7.72 -24.50
CA ALA A 580 -18.33 7.06 -23.27
C ALA A 580 -19.00 7.68 -22.03
N TYR A 581 -18.99 9.00 -21.88
CA TYR A 581 -19.64 9.68 -20.76
C TYR A 581 -21.18 9.57 -20.78
N ARG A 582 -21.83 9.49 -21.96
CA ARG A 582 -23.28 9.22 -22.05
C ARG A 582 -23.63 7.82 -21.54
N ASN A 583 -22.85 6.82 -21.91
CA ASN A 583 -23.02 5.44 -21.43
C ASN A 583 -22.78 5.37 -19.92
N ALA A 584 -21.73 6.05 -19.42
CA ALA A 584 -21.41 6.15 -18.01
C ALA A 584 -22.56 6.76 -17.17
N LEU A 585 -23.23 7.82 -17.66
CA LEU A 585 -24.43 8.37 -17.01
C LEU A 585 -25.65 7.46 -17.10
N ALA A 586 -25.79 6.64 -18.15
CA ALA A 586 -26.93 5.73 -18.32
C ALA A 586 -26.95 4.63 -17.24
N MET A 587 -25.80 4.29 -16.65
CA MET A 587 -25.67 3.36 -15.52
C MET A 587 -26.23 3.91 -14.18
N LYS A 588 -26.71 5.17 -14.16
CA LYS A 588 -27.21 5.93 -12.99
C LYS A 588 -26.24 6.34 -11.85
N PRO A 589 -24.89 6.26 -11.91
CA PRO A 589 -24.05 6.84 -10.86
C PRO A 589 -24.18 8.37 -10.88
N ALA A 590 -24.51 8.96 -9.73
CA ALA A 590 -24.87 10.38 -9.61
C ALA A 590 -23.66 11.36 -9.62
N SER A 591 -22.51 10.96 -10.17
CA SER A 591 -21.25 11.72 -10.12
C SER A 591 -21.38 13.13 -10.71
N PHE A 592 -20.92 14.12 -9.94
CA PHE A 592 -20.84 15.52 -10.40
C PHE A 592 -19.77 15.69 -11.49
N ASP A 593 -18.66 14.96 -11.41
CA ASP A 593 -17.57 15.07 -12.38
C ASP A 593 -17.97 14.53 -13.74
N THR A 594 -18.72 13.43 -13.80
CA THR A 594 -19.24 12.89 -15.08
C THR A 594 -20.24 13.86 -15.73
N LYS A 595 -21.05 14.56 -14.92
CA LYS A 595 -21.95 15.63 -15.43
C LYS A 595 -21.16 16.83 -15.94
N LEU A 596 -20.10 17.22 -15.23
CA LEU A 596 -19.21 18.32 -15.62
C LEU A 596 -18.48 18.00 -16.93
N GLU A 597 -17.77 16.88 -17.01
CA GLU A 597 -16.99 16.51 -18.19
C GLU A 597 -17.87 16.25 -19.41
N LEU A 598 -19.04 15.61 -19.26
CA LEU A 598 -19.99 15.51 -20.38
C LEU A 598 -20.49 16.91 -20.78
N GLY A 599 -20.86 17.77 -19.83
CA GLY A 599 -21.31 19.13 -20.13
C GLY A 599 -20.26 19.95 -20.89
N LEU A 600 -18.98 19.82 -20.51
CA LEU A 600 -17.84 20.46 -21.17
C LEU A 600 -17.45 19.80 -22.51
N THR A 601 -17.73 18.50 -22.68
CA THR A 601 -17.54 17.79 -23.95
C THR A 601 -18.61 18.21 -24.97
N LEU A 602 -19.87 18.29 -24.55
CA LEU A 602 -21.00 18.63 -25.45
C LEU A 602 -20.91 20.04 -26.03
N ILE A 603 -20.28 21.00 -25.34
CA ILE A 603 -20.00 22.35 -25.88
C ILE A 603 -18.76 22.42 -26.79
N LYS A 604 -17.93 21.35 -26.83
CA LYS A 604 -16.75 21.24 -27.71
C LYS A 604 -17.00 20.46 -29.01
N LEU A 605 -18.12 19.75 -29.11
CA LEU A 605 -18.45 18.93 -30.28
C LEU A 605 -18.48 19.74 -31.59
N LYS A 606 -17.95 19.14 -32.67
CA LYS A 606 -17.94 19.71 -34.01
C LYS A 606 -18.35 18.63 -35.03
N PRO A 607 -19.51 18.76 -35.71
CA PRO A 607 -20.61 19.69 -35.39
C PRO A 607 -21.30 19.33 -34.07
N GLY A 608 -21.59 20.33 -33.23
CA GLY A 608 -22.44 20.18 -32.03
C GLY A 608 -23.89 20.55 -32.34
N THR A 609 -24.87 19.80 -31.84
CA THR A 609 -26.29 20.07 -32.13
C THR A 609 -26.93 20.97 -31.08
N ALA A 610 -28.04 21.64 -31.45
CA ALA A 610 -28.87 22.39 -30.50
C ALA A 610 -29.46 21.54 -29.36
N LYS A 611 -29.49 20.20 -29.51
CA LYS A 611 -29.88 19.26 -28.44
C LYS A 611 -28.72 19.07 -27.44
N ASP A 612 -27.50 18.95 -27.94
CA ASP A 612 -26.28 18.80 -27.13
C ASP A 612 -26.03 20.05 -26.28
N HIS A 613 -26.15 21.24 -26.89
CA HIS A 613 -25.99 22.51 -26.15
C HIS A 613 -27.04 22.69 -25.05
N LYS A 614 -28.30 22.30 -25.30
CA LYS A 614 -29.37 22.30 -24.27
C LYS A 614 -29.10 21.28 -23.16
N GLN A 615 -28.58 20.11 -23.49
CA GLN A 615 -28.20 19.10 -22.50
C GLN A 615 -26.98 19.54 -21.67
N ALA A 616 -26.00 20.22 -22.28
CA ALA A 616 -24.88 20.83 -21.58
C ALA A 616 -25.33 21.88 -20.56
N VAL A 617 -26.25 22.77 -20.94
CA VAL A 617 -26.88 23.73 -19.99
C VAL A 617 -27.50 22.98 -18.81
N LYS A 618 -28.30 21.93 -19.05
CA LYS A 618 -28.95 21.16 -17.96
C LYS A 618 -27.93 20.52 -17.00
N LEU A 619 -26.86 19.93 -17.53
CA LEU A 619 -25.81 19.30 -16.72
C LEU A 619 -25.03 20.34 -15.90
N LEU A 620 -24.70 21.48 -16.49
CA LEU A 620 -23.90 22.53 -15.86
C LEU A 620 -24.73 23.40 -14.90
N GLU A 621 -26.04 23.58 -15.13
CA GLU A 621 -26.98 24.14 -14.14
C GLU A 621 -27.09 23.24 -12.90
N ASP A 622 -27.02 21.91 -13.05
CA ASP A 622 -27.05 20.97 -11.92
C ASP A 622 -25.72 21.00 -11.14
N VAL A 623 -24.58 20.95 -11.83
CA VAL A 623 -23.26 21.05 -11.19
C VAL A 623 -23.07 22.40 -10.46
N THR A 624 -23.41 23.53 -11.07
CA THR A 624 -23.26 24.86 -10.43
C THR A 624 -24.25 25.12 -9.28
N ARG A 625 -25.37 24.41 -9.24
CA ARG A 625 -26.33 24.45 -8.12
C ARG A 625 -25.79 23.70 -6.90
N ASN A 626 -25.23 22.52 -7.11
CA ASN A 626 -24.75 21.66 -6.03
C ASN A 626 -23.33 22.00 -5.56
N ASN A 627 -22.46 22.52 -6.44
CA ASN A 627 -21.15 23.07 -6.07
C ASN A 627 -21.00 24.51 -6.63
N PRO A 628 -21.53 25.52 -5.93
CA PRO A 628 -21.46 26.91 -6.37
C PRO A 628 -20.05 27.49 -6.48
N SER A 629 -19.06 26.89 -5.81
CA SER A 629 -17.64 27.28 -5.86
C SER A 629 -16.90 26.83 -7.13
N LEU A 630 -17.48 25.94 -7.94
CA LEU A 630 -16.75 25.29 -9.03
C LEU A 630 -16.60 26.18 -10.28
N ARG A 631 -15.57 27.03 -10.28
CA ARG A 631 -15.26 28.03 -11.32
C ARG A 631 -15.31 27.49 -12.76
N ARG A 632 -14.81 26.28 -13.01
CA ARG A 632 -14.81 25.61 -14.34
C ARG A 632 -16.24 25.33 -14.84
N ALA A 633 -17.18 25.04 -13.96
CA ALA A 633 -18.58 24.80 -14.30
C ALA A 633 -19.31 26.11 -14.69
N TRP A 634 -19.05 27.23 -14.01
CA TRP A 634 -19.62 28.54 -14.36
C TRP A 634 -19.16 29.03 -15.74
N LEU A 635 -17.87 28.85 -16.08
CA LEU A 635 -17.32 29.19 -17.40
C LEU A 635 -17.89 28.30 -18.52
N GLY A 636 -18.04 27.00 -18.26
CA GLY A 636 -18.76 26.10 -19.16
C GLY A 636 -20.21 26.53 -19.36
N LEU A 637 -20.87 26.98 -18.30
CA LEU A 637 -22.27 27.40 -18.32
C LEU A 637 -22.49 28.73 -19.07
N GLU A 638 -21.58 29.71 -18.95
CA GLU A 638 -21.52 30.91 -19.81
C GLU A 638 -21.48 30.49 -21.29
N THR A 639 -20.59 29.55 -21.62
CA THR A 639 -20.39 29.04 -22.99
C THR A 639 -21.64 28.32 -23.50
N ALA A 640 -22.24 27.45 -22.68
CA ALA A 640 -23.46 26.71 -23.02
C ALA A 640 -24.69 27.63 -23.21
N TYR A 641 -24.86 28.67 -22.38
CA TYR A 641 -25.89 29.68 -22.60
C TYR A 641 -25.65 30.49 -23.87
N THR A 642 -24.40 30.81 -24.19
CA THR A 642 -24.04 31.52 -25.43
C THR A 642 -24.37 30.67 -26.67
N LEU A 643 -24.01 29.38 -26.65
CA LEU A 643 -24.34 28.40 -27.70
C LEU A 643 -25.84 28.08 -27.83
N THR A 644 -26.65 28.45 -26.83
CA THR A 644 -28.12 28.38 -26.86
C THR A 644 -28.80 29.75 -27.05
N GLY A 645 -28.02 30.81 -27.30
CA GLY A 645 -28.50 32.17 -27.58
C GLY A 645 -28.96 32.98 -26.37
N ASN A 646 -28.92 32.45 -25.15
CA ASN A 646 -29.41 33.12 -23.95
C ASN A 646 -28.38 34.09 -23.37
N LYS A 647 -28.19 35.24 -24.04
CA LYS A 647 -27.22 36.29 -23.67
C LYS A 647 -27.37 36.79 -22.22
N ALA A 648 -28.60 36.87 -21.70
CA ALA A 648 -28.87 37.33 -20.34
C ALA A 648 -28.38 36.33 -19.27
N LYS A 649 -28.69 35.03 -19.44
CA LYS A 649 -28.16 33.98 -18.55
C LYS A 649 -26.64 33.81 -18.72
N ALA A 650 -26.11 33.94 -19.94
CA ALA A 650 -24.67 33.90 -20.19
C ALA A 650 -23.93 34.99 -19.41
N LYS A 651 -24.39 36.25 -19.46
CA LYS A 651 -23.83 37.33 -18.66
C LYS A 651 -23.88 37.01 -17.16
N LYS A 652 -25.01 36.54 -16.63
CA LYS A 652 -25.13 36.20 -15.20
C LYS A 652 -24.16 35.08 -14.76
N ALA A 653 -23.87 34.11 -15.63
CA ALA A 653 -22.85 33.09 -15.37
C ALA A 653 -21.43 33.68 -15.40
N HIS A 654 -21.13 34.56 -16.36
CA HIS A 654 -19.88 35.29 -16.47
C HIS A 654 -19.61 36.16 -15.23
N ASP A 655 -20.59 36.98 -14.82
CA ASP A 655 -20.50 37.85 -13.65
C ASP A 655 -20.20 37.02 -12.38
N ARG A 656 -20.82 35.84 -12.24
CA ARG A 656 -20.57 34.91 -11.12
C ARG A 656 -19.18 34.27 -11.17
N TYR A 657 -18.70 33.90 -12.36
CA TYR A 657 -17.33 33.42 -12.60
C TYR A 657 -16.29 34.50 -12.26
N MET A 658 -16.53 35.76 -12.63
CA MET A 658 -15.60 36.87 -12.38
C MET A 658 -15.45 37.18 -10.88
N VAL A 659 -16.53 37.11 -10.10
CA VAL A 659 -16.50 37.22 -8.62
C VAL A 659 -15.64 36.12 -7.97
N MET A 660 -15.41 34.98 -8.65
CA MET A 660 -14.57 33.87 -8.17
C MET A 660 -13.12 33.93 -8.67
N SER A 661 -12.70 35.02 -9.33
CA SER A 661 -11.31 35.22 -9.71
C SER A 661 -10.60 36.15 -8.72
N PRO A 662 -9.42 35.77 -8.19
CA PRO A 662 -8.53 36.70 -7.49
C PRO A 662 -8.21 37.93 -8.35
N ARG A 663 -7.99 39.08 -7.70
CA ARG A 663 -8.10 40.44 -8.28
C ARG A 663 -7.19 40.81 -9.47
N ASN A 664 -6.26 39.94 -9.91
CA ASN A 664 -5.21 40.27 -10.88
C ASN A 664 -5.43 39.71 -12.30
N MET A 665 -6.67 39.74 -12.83
CA MET A 665 -6.93 39.46 -14.26
C MET A 665 -7.92 40.45 -14.89
N ALA A 666 -7.51 41.71 -14.99
CA ALA A 666 -8.29 42.79 -15.63
C ALA A 666 -8.33 42.74 -17.17
N ASN A 667 -7.80 41.69 -17.81
CA ASN A 667 -7.75 41.53 -19.27
C ASN A 667 -8.48 40.25 -19.73
N PRO A 668 -9.70 40.36 -20.29
CA PRO A 668 -10.47 39.21 -20.78
C PRO A 668 -9.83 38.41 -21.93
N ALA A 669 -8.98 39.05 -22.75
CA ALA A 669 -8.28 38.36 -23.83
C ALA A 669 -7.20 37.43 -23.27
N LYS A 670 -6.38 37.92 -22.33
CA LYS A 670 -5.32 37.13 -21.67
C LYS A 670 -5.89 35.95 -20.87
N ALA A 671 -7.07 36.12 -20.27
CA ALA A 671 -7.80 35.02 -19.64
C ALA A 671 -8.21 33.94 -20.67
N ARG A 672 -8.80 34.32 -21.80
CA ARG A 672 -9.18 33.39 -22.89
C ARG A 672 -7.97 32.69 -23.53
N GLU A 673 -6.83 33.36 -23.57
CA GLU A 673 -5.57 32.82 -24.07
C GLU A 673 -4.98 31.77 -23.12
N MET A 674 -4.85 32.07 -21.82
CA MET A 674 -4.39 31.07 -20.84
C MET A 674 -5.34 29.87 -20.71
N LEU A 675 -6.65 30.07 -20.94
CA LEU A 675 -7.65 28.99 -20.98
C LEU A 675 -7.46 28.02 -22.17
N LYS A 676 -6.76 28.38 -23.25
CA LYS A 676 -6.39 27.40 -24.30
C LYS A 676 -5.36 26.38 -23.81
N ASN A 677 -4.57 26.71 -22.79
CA ASN A 677 -3.46 25.88 -22.33
C ASN A 677 -3.82 24.96 -21.16
N LEU A 678 -5.10 24.88 -20.75
CA LEU A 678 -5.60 23.92 -19.75
C LEU A 678 -5.80 22.52 -20.35
N GLY A 679 -4.70 21.97 -20.88
CA GLY A 679 -4.50 20.56 -21.23
C GLY A 679 -3.43 19.92 -20.33
N ARG A 680 -3.32 20.41 -19.09
CA ARG A 680 -2.46 19.93 -18.00
C ARG A 680 -3.25 20.04 -16.70
#